data_AF-A0A8M1H2N5-F1
#
_entry.id   AF-A0A8M1H2N5-F1
#
_cell.length_a   1.000
_cell.length_b   1.000
_cell.length_c   1.000
_cell.angle_alpha   90.00
_cell.angle_beta   90.00
_cell.angle_gamma   90.00
#
_symmetry.space_group_name_H-M   'P 1'
#
loop_
_entity.id
_entity.type
_entity.pdbx_description
1 polymer ?
#
loop_
_entity_poly.entity_id
_entity_poly.type
_entity_poly.pdbx_seq_one_letter_code
_entity_poly.pdbx_strand_id
1 'polypeptide(L)'
;MGEGRPDGQEDFLQEIAQLLPPPPAKRYLGGGEGARGPSARPSVAAAARRTPDSPRREAAGPGPREPCSAPRARACRSRLGPAAAPGAGAMLRRPAPALAPAAWLLLAGLLSGGGVWASRVNKHKPWLEPTYHGIITENDNAVLLDPPLIALDKDAPMRFTESFEVTVTKEGEICGFKIHGQNVPFDAVVVDKSTGEGIIRSKEKLDCELQKDYTFTIQAYDCGKGPDGTSTKKSHKATVHIQVNDVNEYAPVFKEKSYKATVTEGRQYDSILRVEAVDADCSPQFSQICSYEIVTPDVPFAIDKDGYIKNTEKLNYGKEHQYKLMVTAYDCGKRRAAEDVLVKVSIKPTCTPGWQGWNNRIEYEPGTGTLALFPNIHLETCDESVASVQATVELETGHIGKGCDRDTYSEKSLHQLCGAASGTAELLPSPSGSLNWTVGLPTDNGHDSDQVFEFNGTQAVRIPDGVVSVNPKEPFTISVWMRHGPFGRKKETILCSSDKTDMNRHHYSLYVHGCRLIFLLRQDPSEEKKYKPAEFHWKLNQVCDEEWHHYVLNVEFPSATLYVDGVSHEPFSVTEDYPLHPTKIETQLVVGACWQEYPAFENDNETEPVPLASTGGDLHMTQFFRGNLAGLTVRSGKVADKKVIDCLYTCKEGLDLQLSEDGARGVKIHTNPSQLALTLEGDDIGELDKAMQHVAYLNSRQFPTPGIRRLRITSTVKCFNGASCVSVPPVDSGVIVLQPEEPKISLSGVRHFARAASEFESPEGVFLFPELRIISTITREVEPEGEGDEDPTVQESLVSEEIVHDLDTCEVMVDGDELNPAQESLEVDAARLQQKGIAVSASDLGTVFTGVDTMASYEEVLRLLRYRNWHTQSLLDRKFKLICSELNGRYVSNEFQVEVNVIHAASPMEHASHMAAQPQFVHPEHHAFVDLSGHNLASPHPFAVVPSTATVVIVVCVSFLVFMIILGVFRIRAAHQRTMRDQDTGKENEMDWDDSALTITVNPMETYEDQHSSEEEEEEEEEEESEDGEEEDDITSAESESSEEEEGEHGDQQNVNRQQQLEWDDSTLSY
;
A
#
# COMPACT_ATOMS: atom_id res chain seq x y z
N MET A 1 76.13 -6.82 16.61
CA MET A 1 75.69 -5.41 16.60
C MET A 1 74.43 -5.36 15.74
N GLY A 2 73.24 -5.04 16.23
CA GLY A 2 72.77 -4.86 17.61
C GLY A 2 71.32 -4.35 17.60
N GLU A 3 70.44 -4.99 18.38
CA GLU A 3 69.10 -4.52 18.87
C GLU A 3 68.01 -4.11 17.84
N GLY A 4 66.72 -4.47 18.00
CA GLY A 4 66.11 -5.36 19.00
C GLY A 4 64.58 -5.54 18.88
N ARG A 5 64.12 -6.77 19.18
CA ARG A 5 62.76 -7.28 19.53
C ARG A 5 61.51 -6.97 18.68
N PRO A 6 60.76 -8.05 18.41
CA PRO A 6 59.34 -8.18 18.76
C PRO A 6 59.09 -9.34 19.77
N ASP A 7 58.03 -9.22 20.58
CA ASP A 7 57.38 -10.29 21.36
C ASP A 7 55.87 -10.19 21.05
N GLY A 8 55.05 -11.24 20.92
CA GLY A 8 55.29 -12.69 20.93
C GLY A 8 53.95 -13.42 20.77
N GLN A 9 53.95 -14.68 20.31
CA GLN A 9 52.77 -15.54 20.16
C GLN A 9 53.06 -16.93 20.74
N GLU A 10 52.05 -17.50 21.42
CA GLU A 10 52.01 -18.87 21.98
C GLU A 10 53.06 -19.14 23.10
N ASP A 11 52.83 -20.02 24.10
CA ASP A 11 52.04 -21.25 24.08
C ASP A 11 51.79 -21.83 25.52
N PHE A 12 51.15 -23.00 25.62
CA PHE A 12 51.15 -24.02 26.72
C PHE A 12 50.15 -24.02 27.93
N LEU A 13 49.18 -24.97 27.84
CA LEU A 13 48.80 -26.04 28.82
C LEU A 13 48.27 -25.68 30.26
N GLN A 14 47.50 -26.53 31.00
CA GLN A 14 46.62 -27.69 30.74
C GLN A 14 45.90 -28.09 32.07
N GLU A 15 44.79 -28.85 32.00
CA GLU A 15 44.10 -29.65 33.06
C GLU A 15 43.12 -29.00 34.11
N ILE A 16 41.85 -29.45 34.01
CA ILE A 16 40.96 -30.01 35.08
C ILE A 16 40.10 -29.06 35.98
N ALA A 17 38.88 -28.81 35.48
CA ALA A 17 37.57 -29.28 36.01
C ALA A 17 36.86 -28.69 37.27
N GLN A 18 35.54 -28.46 37.09
CA GLN A 18 34.42 -28.52 38.08
C GLN A 18 34.30 -27.38 39.14
N LEU A 19 33.13 -26.88 39.58
CA LEU A 19 31.70 -27.15 39.33
C LEU A 19 30.81 -25.92 39.73
N LEU A 20 29.77 -25.62 38.91
CA LEU A 20 28.46 -24.96 39.20
C LEU A 20 28.32 -23.55 39.89
N PRO A 21 27.24 -22.79 39.58
CA PRO A 21 26.96 -21.44 40.11
C PRO A 21 26.15 -21.40 41.43
N PRO A 22 26.10 -20.25 42.14
CA PRO A 22 25.43 -20.12 43.44
C PRO A 22 23.90 -19.86 43.39
N PRO A 23 23.13 -20.25 44.43
CA PRO A 23 21.67 -20.15 44.47
C PRO A 23 21.12 -18.85 45.11
N PRO A 24 19.82 -18.51 44.89
CA PRO A 24 19.18 -17.35 45.50
C PRO A 24 18.73 -17.59 46.95
N ALA A 25 18.83 -16.55 47.79
CA ALA A 25 18.53 -16.63 49.22
C ALA A 25 17.07 -16.26 49.57
N LYS A 26 16.45 -17.05 50.47
CA LYS A 26 15.24 -16.70 51.23
C LYS A 26 15.50 -16.88 52.74
N ARG A 27 15.07 -15.93 53.58
CA ARG A 27 14.64 -16.11 54.99
C ARG A 27 13.91 -14.84 55.45
N TYR A 28 12.59 -14.88 55.69
CA TYR A 28 11.87 -15.40 56.88
C TYR A 28 11.83 -14.41 58.06
N LEU A 29 10.61 -14.03 58.46
CA LEU A 29 10.15 -14.01 59.85
C LEU A 29 8.64 -14.38 59.86
N GLY A 30 8.25 -15.30 60.75
CA GLY A 30 6.83 -15.54 61.11
C GLY A 30 6.44 -14.71 62.34
N GLY A 31 5.22 -14.78 62.88
CA GLY A 31 4.04 -15.57 62.52
C GLY A 31 2.93 -15.33 63.57
N GLY A 32 1.72 -15.86 63.36
CA GLY A 32 0.62 -15.70 64.32
C GLY A 32 -0.78 -15.94 63.74
N GLU A 33 -1.26 -17.18 63.91
CA GLU A 33 -2.61 -17.60 64.33
C GLU A 33 -3.87 -16.81 63.88
N GLY A 34 -4.95 -17.42 63.35
CA GLY A 34 -5.16 -18.84 63.02
C GLY A 34 -6.63 -19.20 62.68
N ALA A 35 -6.86 -20.50 62.46
CA ALA A 35 -8.15 -21.24 62.49
C ALA A 35 -9.18 -21.14 61.32
N ARG A 36 -9.31 -22.30 60.63
CA ARG A 36 -10.54 -22.95 60.09
C ARG A 36 -11.33 -22.32 58.92
N GLY A 37 -11.39 -23.05 57.81
CA GLY A 37 -12.52 -23.01 56.85
C GLY A 37 -13.67 -23.96 57.26
N PRO A 38 -14.52 -24.48 56.33
CA PRO A 38 -14.48 -24.33 54.87
C PRO A 38 -15.84 -24.05 54.15
N SER A 39 -15.73 -23.86 52.83
CA SER A 39 -16.71 -24.19 51.76
C SER A 39 -18.11 -23.52 51.65
N ALA A 40 -18.40 -23.19 50.38
CA ALA A 40 -19.68 -23.25 49.66
C ALA A 40 -20.42 -21.92 49.34
N ARG A 41 -20.66 -21.71 48.03
CA ARG A 41 -21.67 -20.79 47.44
C ARG A 41 -23.08 -21.37 47.70
N PRO A 42 -24.18 -20.60 47.62
CA PRO A 42 -24.88 -20.47 46.32
C PRO A 42 -25.70 -19.18 46.05
N SER A 43 -26.10 -19.05 44.77
CA SER A 43 -27.25 -18.35 44.12
C SER A 43 -28.19 -17.35 44.84
N VAL A 44 -28.40 -16.21 44.16
CA VAL A 44 -29.68 -15.64 43.66
C VAL A 44 -30.98 -15.81 44.47
N ALA A 45 -31.63 -14.70 44.85
CA ALA A 45 -33.11 -14.50 44.85
C ALA A 45 -33.49 -13.02 45.09
N ALA A 46 -34.75 -12.63 44.83
CA ALA A 46 -35.20 -11.24 44.73
C ALA A 46 -36.26 -10.78 45.78
N ALA A 47 -36.51 -9.46 45.78
CA ALA A 47 -37.77 -8.76 46.06
C ALA A 47 -38.18 -8.26 47.49
N ALA A 48 -38.67 -7.00 47.46
CA ALA A 48 -39.82 -6.43 48.22
C ALA A 48 -39.67 -5.73 49.61
N ARG A 49 -39.74 -4.38 49.57
CA ARG A 49 -40.55 -3.42 50.38
C ARG A 49 -40.72 -3.61 51.92
N ARG A 50 -40.43 -2.55 52.71
CA ARG A 50 -41.44 -1.63 53.34
C ARG A 50 -40.86 -0.45 54.15
N THR A 51 -41.69 0.60 54.28
CA THR A 51 -41.59 1.91 54.99
C THR A 51 -41.97 1.78 56.49
N PRO A 52 -42.00 2.81 57.42
CA PRO A 52 -42.47 4.23 57.34
C PRO A 52 -41.49 5.28 57.99
N ASP A 53 -41.69 6.60 58.09
CA ASP A 53 -42.89 7.42 58.44
C ASP A 53 -42.90 8.87 57.84
N SER A 54 -44.04 9.58 57.97
CA SER A 54 -44.28 11.01 57.62
C SER A 54 -45.17 11.66 58.73
N PRO A 55 -45.73 12.91 58.71
CA PRO A 55 -46.31 13.69 57.57
C PRO A 55 -46.30 15.27 57.63
N ARG A 56 -46.65 15.95 56.51
CA ARG A 56 -47.83 16.87 56.41
C ARG A 56 -48.07 17.57 55.04
N ARG A 57 -49.14 17.13 54.36
CA ARG A 57 -50.19 17.86 53.59
C ARG A 57 -49.96 18.45 52.18
N GLU A 58 -51.04 18.36 51.40
CA GLU A 58 -51.15 18.48 49.93
C GLU A 58 -52.15 19.58 49.47
N ALA A 59 -52.09 20.01 48.20
CA ALA A 59 -53.21 20.52 47.38
C ALA A 59 -52.86 20.43 45.86
N ALA A 60 -53.84 20.69 44.97
CA ALA A 60 -53.92 19.91 43.72
C ALA A 60 -54.71 20.55 42.53
N GLY A 61 -54.03 20.80 41.40
CA GLY A 61 -54.59 21.08 40.06
C GLY A 61 -55.34 22.43 39.86
N PRO A 62 -55.86 22.76 38.65
CA PRO A 62 -55.78 22.06 37.34
C PRO A 62 -55.35 22.97 36.14
N GLY A 63 -55.35 22.45 34.89
CA GLY A 63 -55.30 23.24 33.62
C GLY A 63 -56.68 23.87 33.25
N PRO A 64 -56.96 24.41 32.02
CA PRO A 64 -56.37 24.08 30.68
C PRO A 64 -56.30 25.26 29.63
N ARG A 65 -56.16 24.92 28.31
CA ARG A 65 -56.66 25.58 27.05
C ARG A 65 -55.83 26.57 26.18
N GLU A 66 -55.82 26.28 24.87
CA GLU A 66 -55.70 27.20 23.70
C GLU A 66 -57.10 27.86 23.37
N PRO A 67 -57.36 28.64 22.27
CA PRO A 67 -56.48 29.14 21.18
C PRO A 67 -56.70 30.62 20.70
N CYS A 68 -55.97 31.00 19.64
CA CYS A 68 -56.29 32.01 18.58
C CYS A 68 -56.13 33.55 18.75
N SER A 69 -55.42 34.11 17.76
CA SER A 69 -55.54 35.45 17.09
C SER A 69 -54.65 36.65 17.54
N ALA A 70 -54.06 37.29 16.51
CA ALA A 70 -53.17 38.47 16.51
C ALA A 70 -53.94 39.70 15.91
N PRO A 71 -53.36 40.87 15.48
CA PRO A 71 -51.93 41.29 15.40
C PRO A 71 -51.58 42.80 15.70
N ARG A 72 -50.28 43.10 15.99
CA ARG A 72 -49.37 44.07 15.28
C ARG A 72 -48.17 44.60 16.10
N ALA A 73 -46.98 44.63 15.45
CA ALA A 73 -45.70 45.38 15.63
C ALA A 73 -45.22 45.81 17.05
N ARG A 74 -44.05 45.37 17.57
CA ARG A 74 -42.63 45.71 17.23
C ARG A 74 -42.27 47.22 17.36
N ALA A 75 -41.19 47.66 18.02
CA ALA A 75 -40.12 46.96 18.78
C ALA A 75 -39.43 47.90 19.80
N CYS A 76 -38.68 47.33 20.77
CA CYS A 76 -37.88 48.05 21.78
C CYS A 76 -36.39 47.67 21.74
N ARG A 77 -35.50 48.57 22.18
CA ARG A 77 -34.14 48.23 22.65
C ARG A 77 -33.64 49.23 23.69
N SER A 78 -32.81 48.78 24.63
CA SER A 78 -32.29 49.59 25.74
C SER A 78 -30.98 49.05 26.32
N ARG A 79 -29.98 49.94 26.53
CA ARG A 79 -29.06 50.10 27.69
C ARG A 79 -28.24 48.88 28.21
N LEU A 80 -27.05 49.00 28.81
CA LEU A 80 -26.12 50.08 29.24
C LEU A 80 -24.69 49.79 28.66
N GLY A 81 -23.69 50.69 28.54
CA GLY A 81 -22.93 51.49 29.56
C GLY A 81 -21.69 50.71 30.07
N PRO A 82 -20.58 51.32 30.58
CA PRO A 82 -20.50 52.62 31.29
C PRO A 82 -19.23 53.53 31.06
N ALA A 83 -19.19 54.69 31.77
CA ALA A 83 -18.03 55.52 32.19
C ALA A 83 -17.19 56.26 31.10
N ALA A 84 -16.78 57.54 31.17
CA ALA A 84 -16.51 58.46 32.28
C ALA A 84 -16.33 59.95 31.80
N ALA A 85 -16.04 60.85 32.75
CA ALA A 85 -15.44 62.20 32.60
C ALA A 85 -16.36 63.41 32.21
N PRO A 86 -15.98 64.67 32.56
CA PRO A 86 -16.92 65.79 32.70
C PRO A 86 -16.67 66.99 31.77
N GLY A 87 -17.67 67.87 31.63
CA GLY A 87 -17.45 69.29 31.28
C GLY A 87 -18.49 69.93 30.36
N ALA A 88 -19.32 70.82 30.90
CA ALA A 88 -20.02 71.86 30.15
C ALA A 88 -20.33 73.05 31.07
N GLY A 89 -19.63 74.17 30.86
CA GLY A 89 -19.85 75.41 31.61
C GLY A 89 -20.95 76.26 30.99
N ALA A 90 -21.81 76.87 31.81
CA ALA A 90 -22.85 77.77 31.35
C ALA A 90 -22.33 79.19 31.06
N MET A 91 -22.76 79.76 29.93
CA MET A 91 -22.91 81.20 29.71
C MET A 91 -23.96 81.79 30.69
N LEU A 92 -24.03 83.08 31.06
CA LEU A 92 -23.23 84.29 30.76
C LEU A 92 -23.55 85.38 31.83
N ARG A 93 -22.68 86.39 31.94
CA ARG A 93 -22.93 87.78 32.41
C ARG A 93 -23.29 88.10 33.88
N ARG A 94 -22.38 88.89 34.48
CA ARG A 94 -22.63 90.09 35.32
C ARG A 94 -22.54 91.35 34.41
N PRO A 95 -23.11 92.54 34.76
CA PRO A 95 -22.77 93.32 35.95
C PRO A 95 -23.95 93.94 36.73
N ALA A 96 -23.60 94.65 37.81
CA ALA A 96 -24.47 95.24 38.84
C ALA A 96 -24.49 96.80 38.73
N PRO A 97 -24.97 97.54 39.74
CA PRO A 97 -26.34 97.62 40.29
C PRO A 97 -26.89 99.08 40.26
N ALA A 98 -28.15 99.30 40.68
CA ALA A 98 -28.50 100.21 41.81
C ALA A 98 -29.99 100.66 41.84
N LEU A 99 -30.55 100.58 43.06
CA LEU A 99 -31.63 101.42 43.63
C LEU A 99 -33.07 101.29 43.10
N ALA A 100 -34.01 101.72 43.95
CA ALA A 100 -35.44 101.41 43.98
C ALA A 100 -36.25 102.72 44.20
N PRO A 101 -37.54 102.70 44.60
CA PRO A 101 -38.72 101.97 44.10
C PRO A 101 -39.87 102.93 43.69
N ALA A 102 -41.04 102.33 43.38
CA ALA A 102 -42.42 102.83 43.65
C ALA A 102 -43.29 103.41 42.49
N ALA A 103 -44.44 102.75 42.35
CA ALA A 103 -45.81 103.30 42.24
C ALA A 103 -46.37 103.98 40.96
N TRP A 104 -47.40 103.32 40.43
CA TRP A 104 -48.75 103.84 40.12
C TRP A 104 -49.09 104.52 38.77
N LEU A 105 -50.08 103.88 38.10
CA LEU A 105 -51.26 104.41 37.40
C LEU A 105 -51.16 105.20 36.05
N LEU A 106 -51.80 104.58 35.05
CA LEU A 106 -52.91 105.08 34.20
C LEU A 106 -52.73 106.14 33.08
N LEU A 107 -53.31 105.75 31.93
CA LEU A 107 -54.17 106.52 31.01
C LEU A 107 -53.60 107.67 30.16
N ALA A 108 -53.42 107.36 28.87
CA ALA A 108 -54.21 107.89 27.73
C ALA A 108 -54.64 109.37 27.67
N GLY A 109 -54.34 110.03 26.54
CA GLY A 109 -54.86 111.35 26.16
C GLY A 109 -53.99 112.01 25.07
N LEU A 110 -54.09 111.63 23.79
CA LEU A 110 -55.00 112.18 22.77
C LEU A 110 -54.86 113.70 22.49
N LEU A 111 -54.48 113.97 21.22
CA LEU A 111 -54.92 115.06 20.31
C LEU A 111 -53.96 116.23 19.98
N SER A 112 -53.81 116.41 18.66
CA SER A 112 -53.61 117.65 17.88
C SER A 112 -52.49 118.63 18.28
N GLY A 113 -51.70 119.19 17.37
CA GLY A 113 -51.82 119.20 15.90
C GLY A 113 -51.32 120.55 15.39
N GLY A 114 -50.22 120.56 14.65
CA GLY A 114 -49.57 121.78 14.17
C GLY A 114 -48.33 121.42 13.37
N GLY A 115 -48.44 121.46 12.05
CA GLY A 115 -47.37 121.00 11.16
C GLY A 115 -46.26 122.02 10.99
N VAL A 116 -45.01 121.54 10.97
CA VAL A 116 -43.87 122.22 10.35
C VAL A 116 -43.23 121.21 9.40
N TRP A 117 -43.10 121.58 8.12
CA TRP A 117 -42.31 120.79 7.17
C TRP A 117 -40.83 120.91 7.54
N ALA A 118 -40.30 119.84 8.13
CA ALA A 118 -38.86 119.65 8.30
C ALA A 118 -38.39 118.58 7.31
N SER A 119 -37.41 118.93 6.47
CA SER A 119 -36.70 117.94 5.66
C SER A 119 -36.18 116.85 6.58
N ARG A 120 -36.66 115.61 6.38
CA ARG A 120 -36.11 114.47 7.10
C ARG A 120 -34.73 114.19 6.52
N VAL A 121 -33.85 113.79 7.42
CA VAL A 121 -32.47 113.37 7.17
C VAL A 121 -32.39 111.99 7.77
N ASN A 122 -31.77 111.04 7.06
CA ASN A 122 -31.43 109.72 7.59
C ASN A 122 -30.81 109.88 9.01
N LYS A 123 -31.45 109.29 10.02
CA LYS A 123 -31.15 109.39 11.47
C LYS A 123 -30.57 108.10 12.04
N HIS A 124 -31.06 106.94 11.65
CA HIS A 124 -30.67 105.65 12.19
C HIS A 124 -29.50 105.03 11.43
N LYS A 125 -29.19 103.76 11.66
CA LYS A 125 -28.22 102.97 10.92
C LYS A 125 -28.86 101.61 10.68
N PRO A 126 -28.58 100.92 9.57
CA PRO A 126 -29.08 99.58 9.36
C PRO A 126 -28.52 98.64 10.43
N TRP A 127 -29.32 97.67 10.84
CA TRP A 127 -29.00 96.66 11.83
C TRP A 127 -29.06 95.26 11.20
N LEU A 128 -28.20 94.36 11.67
CA LEU A 128 -28.07 92.97 11.25
C LEU A 128 -28.14 92.09 12.50
N GLU A 129 -28.47 90.81 12.34
CA GLU A 129 -28.12 89.83 13.37
C GLU A 129 -26.59 89.75 13.54
N PRO A 130 -26.06 89.50 14.76
CA PRO A 130 -24.63 89.56 15.03
C PRO A 130 -23.85 88.38 14.42
N THR A 131 -24.53 87.26 14.17
CA THR A 131 -23.96 86.00 13.67
C THR A 131 -24.94 85.29 12.74
N TYR A 132 -24.45 84.79 11.61
CA TYR A 132 -25.20 83.97 10.67
C TYR A 132 -24.49 82.63 10.48
N HIS A 133 -25.26 81.55 10.39
CA HIS A 133 -24.75 80.24 9.97
C HIS A 133 -25.31 79.93 8.58
N GLY A 134 -24.45 79.46 7.69
CA GLY A 134 -24.78 79.17 6.31
C GLY A 134 -24.35 77.76 5.91
N ILE A 135 -25.14 77.14 5.04
CA ILE A 135 -24.76 75.90 4.37
C ILE A 135 -24.80 76.17 2.87
N ILE A 136 -23.81 75.65 2.14
CA ILE A 136 -23.77 75.67 0.68
C ILE A 136 -23.30 74.29 0.20
N THR A 137 -24.07 73.65 -0.66
CA THR A 137 -23.67 72.39 -1.32
C THR A 137 -22.52 72.69 -2.29
N GLU A 138 -21.64 71.73 -2.51
CA GLU A 138 -20.74 71.82 -3.68
C GLU A 138 -21.54 71.88 -4.97
N ASN A 139 -20.97 72.54 -5.98
CA ASN A 139 -21.64 72.91 -7.23
C ASN A 139 -22.84 73.89 -7.10
N ASP A 140 -23.32 74.23 -5.89
CA ASP A 140 -24.30 75.31 -5.68
C ASP A 140 -23.66 76.71 -5.65
N ASN A 141 -24.48 77.73 -5.95
CA ASN A 141 -24.05 79.14 -6.07
C ASN A 141 -24.72 80.10 -5.07
N ALA A 142 -25.50 79.57 -4.12
CA ALA A 142 -26.28 80.35 -3.16
C ALA A 142 -26.18 79.71 -1.77
N VAL A 143 -25.90 80.52 -0.76
CA VAL A 143 -25.75 80.08 0.63
C VAL A 143 -27.11 80.14 1.32
N LEU A 144 -27.57 79.01 1.87
CA LEU A 144 -28.76 78.95 2.70
C LEU A 144 -28.38 79.40 4.12
N LEU A 145 -28.83 80.59 4.53
CA LEU A 145 -28.53 81.20 5.83
C LEU A 145 -29.68 81.01 6.82
N ASP A 146 -29.33 80.63 8.06
CA ASP A 146 -30.22 80.66 9.22
C ASP A 146 -29.58 81.53 10.34
N PRO A 147 -30.21 82.65 10.74
CA PRO A 147 -31.40 83.27 10.15
C PRO A 147 -31.12 83.85 8.74
N PRO A 148 -32.15 84.17 7.93
CA PRO A 148 -31.95 84.81 6.63
C PRO A 148 -31.29 86.20 6.74
N LEU A 149 -30.49 86.58 5.73
CA LEU A 149 -29.77 87.85 5.71
C LEU A 149 -30.74 89.02 5.45
N ILE A 150 -31.17 89.69 6.51
CA ILE A 150 -32.06 90.85 6.45
C ILE A 150 -31.42 92.01 7.22
N ALA A 151 -31.28 93.17 6.55
CA ALA A 151 -30.80 94.41 7.14
C ALA A 151 -31.96 95.37 7.45
N LEU A 152 -32.22 95.62 8.74
CA LEU A 152 -33.34 96.44 9.19
C LEU A 152 -32.90 97.86 9.52
N ASP A 153 -33.49 98.88 8.89
CA ASP A 153 -33.33 100.28 9.28
C ASP A 153 -34.66 100.85 9.84
N LYS A 154 -34.56 101.67 10.89
CA LYS A 154 -35.71 102.35 11.51
C LYS A 154 -36.23 103.55 10.71
N ASP A 155 -35.45 104.02 9.74
CA ASP A 155 -35.90 105.07 8.82
C ASP A 155 -36.65 104.53 7.59
N ALA A 156 -36.66 103.21 7.39
CA ALA A 156 -37.36 102.56 6.28
C ALA A 156 -38.90 102.77 6.38
N PRO A 157 -39.60 102.97 5.25
CA PRO A 157 -41.03 103.26 5.24
C PRO A 157 -41.87 102.04 5.65
N MET A 158 -42.52 102.10 6.82
CA MET A 158 -43.49 101.08 7.23
C MET A 158 -44.70 101.05 6.28
N ARG A 159 -44.91 99.92 5.58
CA ARG A 159 -46.13 99.70 4.80
C ARG A 159 -47.27 99.19 5.69
N PHE A 160 -48.23 100.06 6.00
CA PHE A 160 -49.56 99.63 6.45
C PHE A 160 -50.66 100.43 5.75
N THR A 161 -51.60 99.71 5.14
CA THR A 161 -52.93 100.11 4.62
C THR A 161 -53.04 101.20 3.54
N GLU A 162 -53.52 100.77 2.37
CA GLU A 162 -54.42 101.42 1.40
C GLU A 162 -54.31 102.93 1.05
N SER A 163 -54.02 103.16 -0.24
CA SER A 163 -54.43 104.34 -1.03
C SER A 163 -54.12 105.76 -0.51
N PHE A 164 -52.85 106.16 -0.63
CA PHE A 164 -52.50 107.53 -1.01
C PHE A 164 -51.14 107.55 -1.71
N GLU A 165 -50.86 108.53 -2.58
CA GLU A 165 -49.56 108.63 -3.27
C GLU A 165 -48.42 108.86 -2.26
N VAL A 166 -47.65 107.82 -1.97
CA VAL A 166 -46.42 107.91 -1.19
C VAL A 166 -45.29 108.29 -2.14
N THR A 167 -44.78 109.52 -2.00
CA THR A 167 -43.49 109.91 -2.58
C THR A 167 -42.41 108.96 -2.05
N VAL A 168 -41.81 108.15 -2.93
CA VAL A 168 -40.77 107.16 -2.58
C VAL A 168 -39.53 107.88 -2.05
N THR A 169 -39.40 107.99 -0.73
CA THR A 169 -38.21 108.49 -0.06
C THR A 169 -37.20 107.36 0.09
N LYS A 170 -36.06 107.45 -0.60
CA LYS A 170 -34.94 106.47 -0.55
C LYS A 170 -34.16 106.47 0.78
N GLU A 171 -34.74 106.99 1.84
CA GLU A 171 -34.12 107.01 3.17
C GLU A 171 -34.54 105.73 3.91
N GLY A 172 -33.55 104.96 4.39
CA GLY A 172 -33.76 103.65 5.03
C GLY A 172 -33.77 102.44 4.07
N GLU A 173 -33.78 102.63 2.74
CA GLU A 173 -33.55 101.52 1.79
C GLU A 173 -32.11 100.98 1.91
N ILE A 174 -31.91 99.68 1.70
CA ILE A 174 -30.60 99.02 1.74
C ILE A 174 -29.99 99.01 0.33
N CYS A 175 -28.82 99.63 0.19
CA CYS A 175 -28.14 99.81 -1.10
C CYS A 175 -27.06 98.76 -1.38
N GLY A 176 -26.59 98.04 -0.36
CA GLY A 176 -25.58 97.00 -0.55
C GLY A 176 -25.16 96.31 0.74
N PHE A 177 -24.65 95.10 0.60
CA PHE A 177 -23.88 94.41 1.63
C PHE A 177 -22.40 94.42 1.24
N LYS A 178 -21.51 94.47 2.22
CA LYS A 178 -20.06 94.33 2.00
C LYS A 178 -19.49 93.26 2.91
N ILE A 179 -18.89 92.25 2.28
CA ILE A 179 -18.08 91.24 2.94
C ILE A 179 -16.68 91.82 3.23
N HIS A 180 -16.14 91.49 4.39
CA HIS A 180 -14.83 91.86 4.90
C HIS A 180 -14.09 90.60 5.36
N GLY A 181 -13.01 90.28 4.64
CA GLY A 181 -12.05 89.22 4.89
C GLY A 181 -11.04 89.19 3.74
N GLN A 182 -9.88 88.56 3.94
CA GLN A 182 -8.95 88.30 2.83
C GLN A 182 -9.40 87.02 2.11
N ASN A 183 -9.31 87.02 0.78
CA ASN A 183 -9.59 85.87 -0.10
C ASN A 183 -10.92 85.13 0.20
N VAL A 184 -11.99 85.88 0.50
CA VAL A 184 -13.31 85.28 0.76
C VAL A 184 -14.02 85.01 -0.58
N PRO A 185 -14.34 83.73 -0.92
CA PRO A 185 -14.90 83.34 -2.22
C PRO A 185 -16.41 83.63 -2.34
N PHE A 186 -16.93 84.54 -1.53
CA PHE A 186 -18.35 84.89 -1.47
C PHE A 186 -18.59 86.37 -1.79
N ASP A 187 -19.72 86.67 -2.41
CA ASP A 187 -20.30 88.02 -2.57
C ASP A 187 -21.69 88.08 -1.91
N ALA A 188 -22.17 89.29 -1.61
CA ALA A 188 -23.46 89.49 -0.95
C ALA A 188 -24.34 90.50 -1.72
N VAL A 189 -25.44 90.01 -2.29
CA VAL A 189 -26.31 90.75 -3.20
C VAL A 189 -27.61 91.12 -2.49
N VAL A 190 -28.10 92.34 -2.71
CA VAL A 190 -29.43 92.77 -2.22
C VAL A 190 -30.51 92.19 -3.13
N VAL A 191 -31.46 91.45 -2.55
CA VAL A 191 -32.62 90.87 -3.25
C VAL A 191 -33.73 91.92 -3.35
N ASP A 192 -34.12 92.55 -2.23
CA ASP A 192 -35.08 93.63 -2.19
C ASP A 192 -34.57 94.77 -1.29
N LYS A 193 -34.42 95.96 -1.90
CA LYS A 193 -33.89 97.17 -1.24
C LYS A 193 -34.84 97.78 -0.21
N SER A 194 -36.13 97.47 -0.32
CA SER A 194 -37.21 98.01 0.52
C SER A 194 -37.51 97.13 1.74
N THR A 195 -37.28 95.82 1.66
CA THR A 195 -37.31 94.91 2.81
C THR A 195 -35.96 94.79 3.51
N GLY A 196 -34.86 95.09 2.79
CA GLY A 196 -33.50 94.90 3.26
C GLY A 196 -32.98 93.47 3.16
N GLU A 197 -33.67 92.61 2.39
CA GLU A 197 -33.32 91.22 2.17
C GLU A 197 -32.10 91.08 1.23
N GLY A 198 -31.19 90.17 1.56
CA GLY A 198 -30.01 89.86 0.78
C GLY A 198 -29.71 88.37 0.74
N ILE A 199 -28.85 87.97 -0.20
CA ILE A 199 -28.37 86.61 -0.37
C ILE A 199 -26.85 86.59 -0.52
N ILE A 200 -26.20 85.62 0.10
CA ILE A 200 -24.77 85.36 -0.10
C ILE A 200 -24.62 84.32 -1.20
N ARG A 201 -23.69 84.55 -2.12
CA ARG A 201 -23.40 83.70 -3.28
C ARG A 201 -21.91 83.42 -3.36
N SER A 202 -21.53 82.23 -3.82
CA SER A 202 -20.14 81.94 -4.17
C SER A 202 -19.74 82.68 -5.46
N LYS A 203 -18.45 82.99 -5.59
CA LYS A 203 -17.81 83.64 -6.76
C LYS A 203 -17.17 82.62 -7.69
N GLU A 204 -16.78 81.49 -7.13
CA GLU A 204 -16.10 80.36 -7.76
C GLU A 204 -16.72 79.06 -7.23
N LYS A 205 -16.42 77.93 -7.86
CA LYS A 205 -16.81 76.64 -7.33
C LYS A 205 -16.11 76.41 -5.99
N LEU A 206 -16.87 75.93 -5.00
CA LEU A 206 -16.32 75.49 -3.73
C LEU A 206 -15.99 74.01 -3.81
N ASP A 207 -14.99 73.60 -3.03
CA ASP A 207 -14.35 72.30 -2.98
C ASP A 207 -14.10 72.00 -1.49
N CYS A 208 -14.72 70.93 -1.00
CA CYS A 208 -14.79 70.57 0.41
C CYS A 208 -13.52 69.87 0.89
N GLU A 209 -12.91 69.06 0.02
CA GLU A 209 -11.61 68.39 0.24
C GLU A 209 -10.51 69.44 0.44
N LEU A 210 -10.59 70.56 -0.28
CA LEU A 210 -9.72 71.72 -0.11
C LEU A 210 -10.10 72.57 1.11
N GLN A 211 -11.35 72.99 1.24
CA GLN A 211 -11.80 73.83 2.37
C GLN A 211 -13.30 73.73 2.69
N LYS A 212 -13.66 72.82 3.59
CA LYS A 212 -15.02 72.65 4.14
C LYS A 212 -15.62 73.82 4.95
N ASP A 213 -14.81 74.71 5.53
CA ASP A 213 -15.27 75.73 6.50
C ASP A 213 -14.76 77.14 6.14
N TYR A 214 -15.68 78.11 6.02
CA TYR A 214 -15.37 79.52 5.80
C TYR A 214 -15.91 80.40 6.93
N THR A 215 -15.14 81.42 7.31
CA THR A 215 -15.58 82.42 8.30
C THR A 215 -15.14 83.81 7.88
N PHE A 216 -16.09 84.75 7.81
CA PHE A 216 -15.84 86.15 7.44
C PHE A 216 -16.80 87.10 8.15
N THR A 217 -16.67 88.41 7.89
CA THR A 217 -17.61 89.40 8.45
C THR A 217 -18.36 90.17 7.38
N ILE A 218 -19.64 90.47 7.60
CA ILE A 218 -20.53 91.18 6.67
C ILE A 218 -21.05 92.48 7.29
N GLN A 219 -21.36 93.47 6.45
CA GLN A 219 -21.85 94.79 6.87
C GLN A 219 -22.82 95.37 5.84
N ALA A 220 -23.99 95.85 6.27
CA ALA A 220 -25.01 96.47 5.42
C ALA A 220 -24.83 97.99 5.30
N TYR A 221 -25.27 98.54 4.17
CA TYR A 221 -25.14 99.95 3.77
C TYR A 221 -26.50 100.50 3.35
N ASP A 222 -26.90 101.64 3.90
CA ASP A 222 -28.13 102.34 3.50
C ASP A 222 -27.97 103.16 2.21
N CYS A 223 -29.09 103.50 1.58
CA CYS A 223 -29.19 104.38 0.41
C CYS A 223 -29.26 105.88 0.74
N GLY A 224 -29.31 106.23 2.03
CA GLY A 224 -29.58 107.60 2.47
C GLY A 224 -28.38 108.53 2.27
N LYS A 225 -28.63 109.77 1.86
CA LYS A 225 -27.61 110.83 1.87
C LYS A 225 -27.60 111.49 3.25
N GLY A 226 -26.46 111.42 3.95
CA GLY A 226 -26.22 112.27 5.12
C GLY A 226 -26.34 113.77 4.80
N PRO A 227 -26.42 114.65 5.83
CA PRO A 227 -26.70 116.08 5.65
C PRO A 227 -25.67 116.83 4.77
N ASP A 228 -24.43 116.32 4.66
CA ASP A 228 -23.39 116.86 3.77
C ASP A 228 -23.38 116.21 2.36
N GLY A 229 -24.48 115.55 1.97
CA GLY A 229 -24.71 115.02 0.62
C GLY A 229 -23.88 113.80 0.19
N THR A 230 -22.96 113.32 1.02
CA THR A 230 -21.85 112.41 0.61
C THR A 230 -21.63 111.16 1.48
N SER A 231 -22.43 110.92 2.52
CA SER A 231 -22.21 109.81 3.47
C SER A 231 -23.40 108.86 3.60
N THR A 232 -23.20 107.62 3.14
CA THR A 232 -24.03 106.42 3.43
C THR A 232 -23.68 105.87 4.80
N LYS A 233 -24.64 105.47 5.63
CA LYS A 233 -24.32 104.84 6.92
C LYS A 233 -24.23 103.33 6.80
N LYS A 234 -23.58 102.75 7.82
CA LYS A 234 -23.18 101.34 7.86
C LYS A 234 -23.65 100.68 9.14
N SER A 235 -24.02 99.40 9.05
CA SER A 235 -24.31 98.57 10.22
C SER A 235 -23.06 98.29 11.06
N HIS A 236 -23.24 97.60 12.18
CA HIS A 236 -22.14 96.87 12.79
C HIS A 236 -21.71 95.71 11.89
N LYS A 237 -20.51 95.14 12.14
CA LYS A 237 -20.07 93.92 11.46
C LYS A 237 -20.71 92.71 12.14
N ALA A 238 -21.33 91.85 11.34
CA ALA A 238 -21.80 90.54 11.75
C ALA A 238 -20.80 89.46 11.29
N THR A 239 -20.66 88.36 12.02
CA THR A 239 -19.86 87.20 11.58
C THR A 239 -20.74 86.24 10.78
N VAL A 240 -20.19 85.68 9.70
CA VAL A 240 -20.84 84.61 8.93
C VAL A 240 -19.92 83.39 8.99
N HIS A 241 -20.48 82.27 9.44
CA HIS A 241 -19.86 80.94 9.34
C HIS A 241 -20.57 80.18 8.22
N ILE A 242 -19.82 79.67 7.25
CA ILE A 242 -20.36 78.86 6.16
C ILE A 242 -19.68 77.51 6.19
N GLN A 243 -20.48 76.45 6.25
CA GLN A 243 -20.05 75.08 6.06
C GLN A 243 -20.37 74.66 4.61
N VAL A 244 -19.40 74.09 3.92
CA VAL A 244 -19.61 73.41 2.64
C VAL A 244 -20.21 72.04 2.92
N ASN A 245 -21.31 71.72 2.25
CA ASN A 245 -21.87 70.38 2.26
C ASN A 245 -21.33 69.60 1.07
N ASP A 246 -20.50 68.63 1.40
CA ASP A 246 -19.94 67.59 0.54
C ASP A 246 -20.94 67.05 -0.50
N VAL A 247 -20.46 66.83 -1.72
CA VAL A 247 -21.04 65.99 -2.75
C VAL A 247 -20.04 64.86 -3.00
N ASN A 248 -20.48 63.63 -2.75
CA ASN A 248 -19.77 62.42 -3.11
C ASN A 248 -19.23 62.51 -4.55
N GLU A 249 -17.93 62.72 -4.72
CA GLU A 249 -17.27 63.00 -6.01
C GLU A 249 -16.08 62.05 -6.24
N TYR A 250 -15.44 61.57 -5.18
CA TYR A 250 -14.45 60.49 -5.19
C TYR A 250 -15.12 59.12 -5.08
N ALA A 251 -14.35 58.04 -5.22
CA ALA A 251 -14.85 56.66 -5.15
C ALA A 251 -13.85 55.80 -4.37
N PRO A 252 -14.30 54.73 -3.67
CA PRO A 252 -13.38 53.91 -2.89
C PRO A 252 -12.25 53.31 -3.74
N VAL A 253 -11.03 53.40 -3.23
CA VAL A 253 -9.82 52.82 -3.83
C VAL A 253 -9.18 51.86 -2.84
N PHE A 254 -8.91 50.62 -3.28
CA PHE A 254 -8.19 49.65 -2.46
C PHE A 254 -6.72 50.05 -2.25
N LYS A 255 -6.20 49.80 -1.06
CA LYS A 255 -4.80 50.12 -0.70
C LYS A 255 -3.79 49.29 -1.49
N GLU A 256 -4.13 48.03 -1.78
CA GLU A 256 -3.31 47.09 -2.55
C GLU A 256 -4.00 46.74 -3.87
N LYS A 257 -3.21 46.54 -4.93
CA LYS A 257 -3.73 46.08 -6.24
C LYS A 257 -4.12 44.61 -6.27
N SER A 258 -3.60 43.81 -5.34
CA SER A 258 -4.02 42.42 -5.16
C SER A 258 -3.64 41.91 -3.77
N TYR A 259 -4.52 41.14 -3.14
CA TYR A 259 -4.23 40.47 -1.88
C TYR A 259 -3.92 38.99 -2.12
N LYS A 260 -3.08 38.37 -1.27
CA LYS A 260 -2.71 36.96 -1.35
C LYS A 260 -2.70 36.33 0.05
N ALA A 261 -3.21 35.12 0.16
CA ALA A 261 -3.09 34.30 1.36
C ALA A 261 -2.90 32.82 1.01
N THR A 262 -2.52 32.03 2.00
CA THR A 262 -2.42 30.57 1.90
C THR A 262 -3.07 29.92 3.10
N VAL A 263 -3.90 28.92 2.85
CA VAL A 263 -4.71 28.21 3.85
C VAL A 263 -4.50 26.71 3.73
N THR A 264 -4.58 25.97 4.84
CA THR A 264 -4.61 24.51 4.81
C THR A 264 -6.04 24.05 4.52
N GLU A 265 -6.20 23.02 3.70
CA GLU A 265 -7.49 22.38 3.46
C GLU A 265 -8.12 21.82 4.76
N GLY A 266 -9.39 21.42 4.70
CA GLY A 266 -10.11 20.79 5.83
C GLY A 266 -10.40 21.71 7.02
N ARG A 267 -9.80 22.91 7.07
CA ARG A 267 -9.96 23.91 8.13
C ARG A 267 -10.96 25.01 7.74
N GLN A 268 -11.67 25.52 8.74
CA GLN A 268 -12.50 26.70 8.62
C GLN A 268 -11.85 27.86 9.38
N TYR A 269 -11.61 28.96 8.68
CA TYR A 269 -10.91 30.14 9.17
C TYR A 269 -11.91 31.26 9.38
N ASP A 270 -12.03 31.80 10.59
CA ASP A 270 -12.83 32.99 10.87
C ASP A 270 -12.26 34.26 10.20
N SER A 271 -10.98 34.25 9.86
CA SER A 271 -10.28 35.31 9.15
C SER A 271 -9.08 34.73 8.38
N ILE A 272 -9.08 34.89 7.06
CA ILE A 272 -7.98 34.49 6.16
C ILE A 272 -7.07 35.68 5.87
N LEU A 273 -7.67 36.82 5.54
CA LEU A 273 -7.01 38.12 5.33
C LEU A 273 -8.02 39.26 5.44
N ARG A 274 -7.52 40.51 5.53
CA ARG A 274 -8.33 41.73 5.44
C ARG A 274 -8.00 42.50 4.16
N VAL A 275 -9.01 42.89 3.40
CA VAL A 275 -8.90 43.91 2.34
C VAL A 275 -9.22 45.29 2.92
N GLU A 276 -8.63 46.36 2.38
CA GLU A 276 -8.86 47.72 2.86
C GLU A 276 -9.00 48.69 1.69
N ALA A 277 -10.09 49.45 1.67
CA ALA A 277 -10.30 50.59 0.79
C ALA A 277 -10.28 51.91 1.56
N VAL A 278 -10.01 53.00 0.83
CA VAL A 278 -10.07 54.39 1.30
C VAL A 278 -10.80 55.24 0.28
N ASP A 279 -11.55 56.23 0.76
CA ASP A 279 -12.19 57.25 -0.08
C ASP A 279 -11.61 58.63 0.28
N ALA A 280 -11.70 59.58 -0.65
CA ALA A 280 -11.08 60.91 -0.56
C ALA A 280 -12.09 62.07 -0.33
N ASP A 281 -13.40 61.82 -0.39
CA ASP A 281 -14.44 62.82 -0.06
C ASP A 281 -14.22 63.43 1.35
N CYS A 282 -14.67 64.67 1.59
CA CYS A 282 -14.35 65.41 2.83
C CYS A 282 -15.17 64.96 4.05
N SER A 283 -16.38 64.43 3.87
CA SER A 283 -17.34 64.17 4.94
C SER A 283 -17.31 62.71 5.41
N PRO A 284 -17.61 62.44 6.69
CA PRO A 284 -17.78 61.06 7.19
C PRO A 284 -18.90 60.27 6.50
N GLN A 285 -19.81 60.92 5.77
CA GLN A 285 -20.90 60.24 5.08
C GLN A 285 -20.43 59.57 3.78
N PHE A 286 -19.37 60.08 3.16
CA PHE A 286 -18.88 59.60 1.88
C PHE A 286 -17.42 59.08 1.96
N SER A 287 -16.56 59.67 2.80
CA SER A 287 -15.20 59.15 3.06
C SER A 287 -15.11 57.77 3.73
N GLN A 288 -16.20 57.29 4.35
CA GLN A 288 -16.20 56.05 5.13
C GLN A 288 -16.67 54.86 4.30
N ILE A 289 -15.88 53.78 4.31
CA ILE A 289 -16.26 52.49 3.73
C ILE A 289 -17.28 51.82 4.66
N CYS A 290 -18.48 51.53 4.14
CA CYS A 290 -19.61 50.98 4.90
C CYS A 290 -19.78 49.45 4.70
N SER A 291 -19.29 48.91 3.59
CA SER A 291 -19.39 47.47 3.28
C SER A 291 -18.41 47.07 2.19
N TYR A 292 -17.96 45.82 2.26
CA TYR A 292 -17.29 45.11 1.17
C TYR A 292 -18.19 43.99 0.65
N GLU A 293 -17.96 43.55 -0.59
CA GLU A 293 -18.72 42.50 -1.25
C GLU A 293 -17.79 41.68 -2.16
N ILE A 294 -17.95 40.35 -2.14
CA ILE A 294 -17.27 39.46 -3.10
C ILE A 294 -18.14 39.43 -4.36
N VAL A 295 -17.56 39.86 -5.48
CA VAL A 295 -18.23 40.00 -6.78
C VAL A 295 -18.20 38.67 -7.55
N THR A 296 -17.21 37.81 -7.30
CA THR A 296 -17.17 36.46 -7.89
C THR A 296 -18.35 35.62 -7.35
N PRO A 297 -19.24 35.11 -8.20
CA PRO A 297 -20.33 34.22 -7.78
C PRO A 297 -19.81 32.83 -7.40
N ASP A 298 -20.63 32.06 -6.68
CA ASP A 298 -20.46 30.62 -6.43
C ASP A 298 -19.12 30.19 -5.80
N VAL A 299 -18.49 31.10 -5.04
CA VAL A 299 -17.25 30.83 -4.29
C VAL A 299 -17.53 30.50 -2.81
N PRO A 300 -16.78 29.58 -2.18
CA PRO A 300 -16.97 29.16 -0.79
C PRO A 300 -16.39 30.17 0.24
N PHE A 301 -16.62 31.46 0.01
CA PHE A 301 -16.07 32.56 0.81
C PHE A 301 -17.14 33.62 1.11
N ALA A 302 -16.99 34.25 2.28
CA ALA A 302 -17.76 35.41 2.68
C ALA A 302 -16.81 36.52 3.16
N ILE A 303 -17.23 37.77 2.97
CA ILE A 303 -16.54 38.95 3.49
C ILE A 303 -17.43 39.67 4.50
N ASP A 304 -16.83 40.25 5.54
CA ASP A 304 -17.54 41.10 6.49
C ASP A 304 -17.41 42.61 6.17
N LYS A 305 -18.04 43.45 6.99
CA LYS A 305 -18.05 44.91 6.79
C LYS A 305 -16.70 45.58 7.07
N ASP A 306 -15.85 44.92 7.86
CA ASP A 306 -14.52 45.41 8.19
C ASP A 306 -13.47 44.92 7.17
N GLY A 307 -13.88 44.13 6.17
CA GLY A 307 -13.07 43.66 5.05
C GLY A 307 -12.40 42.30 5.30
N TYR A 308 -12.73 41.57 6.36
CA TYR A 308 -12.18 40.24 6.60
C TYR A 308 -12.86 39.18 5.73
N ILE A 309 -12.05 38.42 5.00
CA ILE A 309 -12.49 37.29 4.18
C ILE A 309 -12.33 36.00 5.00
N LYS A 310 -13.35 35.14 4.93
CA LYS A 310 -13.41 33.82 5.58
C LYS A 310 -14.02 32.78 4.66
N ASN A 311 -13.74 31.50 4.87
CA ASN A 311 -14.39 30.41 4.12
C ASN A 311 -15.71 29.96 4.76
N THR A 312 -16.73 29.73 3.93
CA THR A 312 -18.07 29.30 4.36
C THR A 312 -18.13 27.80 4.63
N GLU A 313 -17.26 27.03 3.97
CA GLU A 313 -17.13 25.57 4.10
C GLU A 313 -15.65 25.15 4.10
N LYS A 314 -15.38 23.89 4.44
CA LYS A 314 -14.02 23.33 4.44
C LYS A 314 -13.51 23.19 3.01
N LEU A 315 -12.43 23.90 2.69
CA LEU A 315 -11.77 23.83 1.40
C LEU A 315 -11.09 22.45 1.22
N ASN A 316 -10.98 21.98 -0.03
CA ASN A 316 -10.36 20.69 -0.39
C ASN A 316 -9.37 20.94 -1.53
N TYR A 317 -8.10 20.56 -1.32
CA TYR A 317 -7.00 20.80 -2.26
C TYR A 317 -7.21 20.07 -3.59
N GLY A 318 -7.64 18.80 -3.55
CA GLY A 318 -7.89 17.98 -4.75
C GLY A 318 -9.09 18.41 -5.59
N LYS A 319 -9.93 19.34 -5.10
CA LYS A 319 -10.99 19.98 -5.91
C LYS A 319 -10.51 21.27 -6.59
N GLU A 320 -9.82 22.14 -5.85
CA GLU A 320 -9.32 23.42 -6.34
C GLU A 320 -8.08 23.81 -5.53
N HIS A 321 -7.00 24.14 -6.25
CA HIS A 321 -5.71 24.50 -5.66
C HIS A 321 -5.62 26.01 -5.35
N GLN A 322 -6.36 26.87 -6.07
CA GLN A 322 -6.35 28.32 -5.85
C GLN A 322 -7.67 29.00 -6.23
N TYR A 323 -8.28 29.69 -5.26
CA TYR A 323 -9.40 30.58 -5.52
C TYR A 323 -8.95 32.00 -5.90
N LYS A 324 -9.64 32.60 -6.87
CA LYS A 324 -9.46 33.99 -7.34
C LYS A 324 -10.76 34.76 -7.11
N LEU A 325 -10.79 35.58 -6.06
CA LEU A 325 -11.96 36.35 -5.66
C LEU A 325 -11.80 37.80 -6.14
N MET A 326 -12.78 38.35 -6.83
CA MET A 326 -12.89 39.78 -7.08
C MET A 326 -13.70 40.41 -5.96
N VAL A 327 -13.19 41.47 -5.35
CA VAL A 327 -13.81 42.12 -4.19
C VAL A 327 -14.00 43.61 -4.47
N THR A 328 -15.20 44.11 -4.20
CA THR A 328 -15.54 45.53 -4.29
C THR A 328 -15.76 46.11 -2.89
N ALA A 329 -15.62 47.43 -2.78
CA ALA A 329 -15.97 48.21 -1.61
C ALA A 329 -17.09 49.20 -1.94
N TYR A 330 -17.87 49.58 -0.93
CA TYR A 330 -18.83 50.67 -1.03
C TYR A 330 -18.64 51.65 0.13
N ASP A 331 -18.68 52.93 -0.19
CA ASP A 331 -18.78 53.97 0.82
C ASP A 331 -20.16 54.00 1.50
N CYS A 332 -20.31 54.85 2.51
CA CYS A 332 -21.58 55.08 3.19
C CYS A 332 -22.58 55.92 2.36
N GLY A 333 -22.15 56.52 1.25
CA GLY A 333 -22.99 57.12 0.19
C GLY A 333 -23.59 56.10 -0.79
N LYS A 334 -23.12 54.85 -0.74
CA LYS A 334 -23.38 53.74 -1.68
C LYS A 334 -22.70 53.87 -3.05
N ARG A 335 -21.66 54.68 -3.20
CA ARG A 335 -20.80 54.59 -4.37
C ARG A 335 -19.94 53.34 -4.28
N ARG A 336 -19.79 52.68 -5.42
CA ARG A 336 -18.94 51.50 -5.61
C ARG A 336 -17.50 51.92 -5.84
N ALA A 337 -16.55 51.09 -5.40
CA ALA A 337 -15.13 51.25 -5.70
C ALA A 337 -14.88 51.44 -7.21
N ALA A 338 -13.86 52.24 -7.53
CA ALA A 338 -13.50 52.55 -8.91
C ALA A 338 -13.06 51.32 -9.70
N GLU A 339 -12.36 50.40 -9.04
CA GLU A 339 -11.92 49.10 -9.57
C GLU A 339 -12.09 48.02 -8.48
N ASP A 340 -12.34 46.78 -8.89
CA ASP A 340 -12.39 45.62 -8.00
C ASP A 340 -10.99 45.07 -7.74
N VAL A 341 -10.70 44.69 -6.50
CA VAL A 341 -9.40 44.09 -6.15
C VAL A 341 -9.41 42.58 -6.29
N LEU A 342 -8.34 42.04 -6.89
CA LEU A 342 -8.12 40.59 -6.98
C LEU A 342 -7.52 40.04 -5.68
N VAL A 343 -8.16 39.03 -5.11
CA VAL A 343 -7.70 38.28 -3.95
C VAL A 343 -7.40 36.84 -4.37
N LYS A 344 -6.18 36.36 -4.11
CA LYS A 344 -5.77 34.97 -4.38
C LYS A 344 -5.63 34.19 -3.09
N VAL A 345 -6.41 33.13 -2.93
CA VAL A 345 -6.32 32.20 -1.79
C VAL A 345 -5.79 30.87 -2.32
N SER A 346 -4.52 30.58 -2.11
CA SER A 346 -3.93 29.27 -2.42
C SER A 346 -4.22 28.28 -1.31
N ILE A 347 -4.59 27.06 -1.65
CA ILE A 347 -4.79 25.97 -0.69
C ILE A 347 -3.52 25.13 -0.63
N LYS A 348 -3.19 24.65 0.57
CA LYS A 348 -2.20 23.59 0.80
C LYS A 348 -2.92 22.32 1.26
N PRO A 349 -2.47 21.13 0.81
CA PRO A 349 -2.98 19.88 1.36
C PRO A 349 -2.69 19.80 2.86
N THR A 350 -3.48 19.01 3.58
CA THR A 350 -3.19 18.64 4.96
C THR A 350 -2.16 17.52 4.93
N CYS A 351 -1.03 17.70 5.62
CA CYS A 351 -0.10 16.61 5.79
C CYS A 351 -0.78 15.48 6.59
N THR A 352 -0.80 14.28 6.02
CA THR A 352 -1.30 13.05 6.65
C THR A 352 -0.12 12.12 6.87
N PRO A 353 0.21 11.75 8.13
CA PRO A 353 1.34 10.87 8.39
C PRO A 353 1.14 9.50 7.74
N GLY A 354 2.18 8.99 7.10
CA GLY A 354 2.09 7.80 6.26
C GLY A 354 3.37 7.53 5.48
N TRP A 355 3.54 6.30 5.03
CA TRP A 355 4.52 6.02 3.97
C TRP A 355 4.12 6.73 2.69
N GLN A 356 5.11 7.14 1.90
CA GLN A 356 4.98 7.79 0.60
C GLN A 356 5.99 7.18 -0.37
N GLY A 357 5.74 7.23 -1.68
CA GLY A 357 6.69 6.75 -2.69
C GLY A 357 6.82 5.22 -2.81
N TRP A 358 5.80 4.46 -2.40
CA TRP A 358 5.73 3.01 -2.64
C TRP A 358 4.99 2.71 -3.95
N ASN A 359 5.33 1.58 -4.60
CA ASN A 359 4.58 1.07 -5.73
C ASN A 359 3.48 0.11 -5.23
N ASN A 360 2.27 0.20 -5.78
CA ASN A 360 1.16 -0.70 -5.44
C ASN A 360 1.18 -2.03 -6.24
N ARG A 361 1.81 -2.03 -7.41
CA ARG A 361 2.03 -3.16 -8.30
C ARG A 361 3.51 -3.16 -8.70
N ILE A 362 4.15 -4.31 -8.54
CA ILE A 362 5.56 -4.56 -8.83
C ILE A 362 5.60 -5.86 -9.63
N GLU A 363 6.26 -5.90 -10.77
CA GLU A 363 6.33 -7.10 -11.61
C GLU A 363 7.69 -7.76 -11.43
N TYR A 364 7.67 -9.07 -11.19
CA TYR A 364 8.86 -9.89 -10.98
C TYR A 364 9.02 -10.87 -12.13
N GLU A 365 10.07 -10.65 -12.92
CA GLU A 365 10.48 -11.53 -14.01
C GLU A 365 11.31 -12.70 -13.45
N PRO A 366 10.91 -13.96 -13.73
CA PRO A 366 11.64 -15.15 -13.31
C PRO A 366 13.12 -15.16 -13.70
N GLY A 367 13.99 -15.62 -12.79
CA GLY A 367 15.43 -15.71 -13.03
C GLY A 367 16.23 -14.41 -12.83
N THR A 368 15.58 -13.27 -12.57
CA THR A 368 16.27 -12.00 -12.26
C THR A 368 16.92 -11.95 -10.88
N GLY A 369 16.52 -12.84 -9.96
CA GLY A 369 17.11 -12.94 -8.61
C GLY A 369 16.41 -12.02 -7.60
N THR A 370 17.09 -10.96 -7.15
CA THR A 370 16.55 -9.98 -6.18
C THR A 370 15.96 -8.75 -6.88
N LEU A 371 14.77 -8.34 -6.45
CA LEU A 371 14.06 -7.17 -6.96
C LEU A 371 13.75 -6.18 -5.84
N ALA A 372 14.29 -4.96 -5.92
CA ALA A 372 14.02 -3.91 -4.95
C ALA A 372 12.53 -3.50 -4.96
N LEU A 373 11.87 -3.57 -3.81
CA LEU A 373 10.42 -3.35 -3.71
C LEU A 373 10.05 -1.86 -3.64
N PHE A 374 10.84 -1.08 -2.92
CA PHE A 374 10.42 0.23 -2.42
C PHE A 374 11.46 1.35 -2.65
N PRO A 375 12.04 1.50 -3.86
CA PRO A 375 13.23 2.35 -4.08
C PRO A 375 13.04 3.84 -3.77
N ASN A 376 11.80 4.36 -3.74
CA ASN A 376 11.49 5.77 -3.46
C ASN A 376 10.75 5.98 -2.12
N ILE A 377 10.66 4.94 -1.29
CA ILE A 377 9.82 4.98 -0.09
C ILE A 377 10.42 5.88 0.99
N HIS A 378 9.56 6.63 1.68
CA HIS A 378 9.91 7.47 2.82
C HIS A 378 8.71 7.65 3.77
N LEU A 379 8.98 7.88 5.05
CA LEU A 379 7.95 8.09 6.07
C LEU A 379 7.68 9.58 6.33
N GLU A 380 6.50 10.04 5.94
CA GLU A 380 6.02 11.40 6.26
C GLU A 380 5.46 11.44 7.68
N THR A 381 5.96 12.36 8.51
CA THR A 381 5.57 12.52 9.93
C THR A 381 4.97 13.88 10.28
N CYS A 382 4.81 14.78 9.30
CA CYS A 382 4.13 16.07 9.44
C CYS A 382 4.72 16.96 10.55
N ASP A 383 6.04 17.07 10.58
CA ASP A 383 6.84 17.82 11.56
C ASP A 383 6.71 17.35 13.03
N GLU A 384 6.17 16.16 13.31
CA GLU A 384 6.16 15.58 14.66
C GLU A 384 7.53 15.03 15.08
N SER A 385 7.93 15.29 16.33
CA SER A 385 9.22 14.86 16.88
C SER A 385 9.18 13.42 17.39
N VAL A 386 9.59 12.49 16.53
CA VAL A 386 9.66 11.05 16.79
C VAL A 386 10.90 10.68 17.61
N ALA A 387 10.78 9.64 18.46
CA ALA A 387 11.88 9.07 19.23
C ALA A 387 12.34 7.69 18.72
N SER A 388 11.42 6.86 18.22
CA SER A 388 11.77 5.69 17.40
C SER A 388 10.61 5.23 16.53
N VAL A 389 10.94 4.57 15.42
CA VAL A 389 10.00 3.95 14.48
C VAL A 389 10.32 2.47 14.35
N GLN A 390 9.28 1.65 14.37
CA GLN A 390 9.36 0.22 14.04
C GLN A 390 8.44 -0.05 12.84
N ALA A 391 9.01 -0.43 11.71
CA ALA A 391 8.32 -0.84 10.50
C ALA A 391 8.42 -2.36 10.33
N THR A 392 7.36 -3.02 9.86
CA THR A 392 7.41 -4.44 9.48
C THR A 392 6.81 -4.59 8.09
N VAL A 393 7.58 -5.23 7.20
CA VAL A 393 7.12 -5.66 5.87
C VAL A 393 6.80 -7.15 5.98
N GLU A 394 5.59 -7.52 5.60
CA GLU A 394 5.08 -8.90 5.60
C GLU A 394 4.72 -9.29 4.16
N LEU A 395 5.13 -10.50 3.75
CA LEU A 395 4.83 -11.08 2.44
C LEU A 395 3.77 -12.18 2.63
N GLU A 396 2.56 -11.95 2.14
CA GLU A 396 1.46 -12.91 2.20
C GLU A 396 1.60 -13.96 1.08
N THR A 397 1.95 -15.18 1.49
CA THR A 397 2.22 -16.35 0.64
C THR A 397 1.28 -17.52 0.91
N GLY A 398 0.25 -17.34 1.75
CA GLY A 398 -0.66 -18.41 2.19
C GLY A 398 -1.52 -19.06 1.10
N HIS A 399 -1.53 -18.50 -0.12
CA HIS A 399 -2.16 -19.09 -1.30
C HIS A 399 -1.22 -20.02 -2.10
N ILE A 400 -0.02 -20.31 -1.60
CA ILE A 400 1.01 -21.10 -2.28
C ILE A 400 1.39 -22.30 -1.40
N GLY A 401 0.97 -23.50 -1.81
CA GLY A 401 1.39 -24.78 -1.22
C GLY A 401 1.56 -24.76 0.31
N LYS A 402 2.80 -25.00 0.77
CA LYS A 402 3.22 -25.03 2.18
C LYS A 402 3.60 -23.65 2.76
N GLY A 403 2.94 -22.58 2.33
CA GLY A 403 3.07 -21.23 2.89
C GLY A 403 4.19 -20.35 2.33
N CYS A 404 4.91 -20.81 1.30
CA CYS A 404 5.86 -20.03 0.49
C CYS A 404 6.20 -20.80 -0.78
N ASP A 405 6.82 -20.15 -1.76
CA ASP A 405 7.37 -20.87 -2.92
C ASP A 405 8.58 -21.76 -2.51
N ARG A 406 8.47 -23.07 -2.80
CA ARG A 406 9.44 -24.12 -2.44
C ARG A 406 9.76 -24.99 -3.65
N ASP A 407 10.88 -25.71 -3.59
CA ASP A 407 11.15 -26.76 -4.58
C ASP A 407 10.18 -27.94 -4.37
N THR A 408 9.49 -28.35 -5.44
CA THR A 408 8.38 -29.33 -5.39
C THR A 408 8.83 -30.77 -5.65
N TYR A 409 10.10 -31.09 -5.34
CA TYR A 409 10.60 -32.46 -5.38
C TYR A 409 9.99 -33.30 -4.24
N SER A 410 9.92 -34.63 -4.42
CA SER A 410 9.55 -35.54 -3.32
C SER A 410 10.46 -35.39 -2.10
N GLU A 411 9.94 -35.61 -0.89
CA GLU A 411 10.72 -35.38 0.34
C GLU A 411 11.99 -36.22 0.37
N LYS A 412 11.93 -37.47 -0.12
CA LYS A 412 13.11 -38.34 -0.26
C LYS A 412 14.23 -37.65 -1.05
N SER A 413 13.88 -36.91 -2.10
CA SER A 413 14.81 -36.16 -2.94
C SER A 413 15.24 -34.83 -2.32
N LEU A 414 14.34 -34.08 -1.67
CA LEU A 414 14.70 -32.88 -0.90
C LEU A 414 15.68 -33.21 0.24
N HIS A 415 15.47 -34.32 0.94
CA HIS A 415 16.39 -34.84 1.94
C HIS A 415 17.78 -35.15 1.34
N GLN A 416 17.84 -35.71 0.13
CA GLN A 416 19.11 -35.97 -0.57
C GLN A 416 19.83 -34.66 -0.95
N LEU A 417 19.11 -33.69 -1.52
CA LEU A 417 19.64 -32.35 -1.84
C LEU A 417 20.16 -31.62 -0.59
N CYS A 418 19.44 -31.70 0.53
CA CYS A 418 19.87 -31.16 1.82
C CYS A 418 21.01 -31.95 2.51
N GLY A 419 21.56 -32.99 1.86
CA GLY A 419 22.69 -33.77 2.38
C GLY A 419 22.34 -34.77 3.49
N ALA A 420 21.07 -35.14 3.64
CA ALA A 420 20.66 -36.17 4.58
C ALA A 420 21.16 -37.55 4.12
N ALA A 421 21.90 -38.25 4.97
CA ALA A 421 22.36 -39.61 4.63
C ALA A 421 21.18 -40.58 4.47
N SER A 422 21.29 -41.48 3.49
CA SER A 422 20.27 -42.44 3.05
C SER A 422 19.68 -43.32 4.17
N GLY A 423 18.47 -43.85 3.92
CA GLY A 423 17.70 -44.63 4.91
C GLY A 423 16.48 -43.92 5.49
N THR A 424 16.07 -42.78 4.92
CA THR A 424 14.73 -42.20 5.14
C THR A 424 13.69 -43.02 4.39
N ALA A 425 12.60 -43.37 5.05
CA ALA A 425 11.44 -44.03 4.45
C ALA A 425 10.25 -43.07 4.43
N GLU A 426 9.58 -43.01 3.28
CA GLU A 426 8.41 -42.18 3.03
C GLU A 426 7.14 -43.01 3.28
N LEU A 427 6.25 -42.53 4.14
CA LEU A 427 5.04 -43.24 4.51
C LEU A 427 3.86 -42.94 3.60
N LEU A 428 3.88 -41.77 2.95
CA LEU A 428 2.85 -41.26 2.05
C LEU A 428 3.44 -40.92 0.66
N PRO A 429 3.91 -41.90 -0.13
CA PRO A 429 4.50 -41.65 -1.45
C PRO A 429 3.45 -41.50 -2.57
N SER A 430 3.89 -40.95 -3.72
CA SER A 430 3.19 -41.00 -5.01
C SER A 430 2.73 -42.42 -5.38
N PRO A 431 1.41 -42.63 -5.62
CA PRO A 431 0.89 -43.89 -6.11
C PRO A 431 1.60 -44.34 -7.39
N SER A 432 2.21 -45.52 -7.35
CA SER A 432 2.95 -46.09 -8.49
C SER A 432 2.80 -47.62 -8.50
N GLY A 433 3.24 -48.27 -9.59
CA GLY A 433 3.11 -49.72 -9.77
C GLY A 433 3.76 -50.56 -8.64
N SER A 434 4.74 -50.01 -7.93
CA SER A 434 5.41 -50.64 -6.77
C SER A 434 4.98 -50.09 -5.41
N LEU A 435 4.26 -48.96 -5.35
CA LEU A 435 3.85 -48.25 -4.12
C LEU A 435 2.34 -47.90 -4.20
N ASN A 436 1.47 -48.80 -3.75
CA ASN A 436 0.02 -48.69 -3.98
C ASN A 436 -0.85 -48.45 -2.72
N TRP A 437 -0.26 -48.34 -1.53
CA TRP A 437 -1.04 -48.18 -0.28
C TRP A 437 -1.64 -46.79 -0.09
N THR A 438 -1.18 -45.79 -0.86
CA THR A 438 -1.69 -44.40 -0.87
C THR A 438 -2.80 -44.16 -1.88
N VAL A 439 -3.08 -45.09 -2.81
CA VAL A 439 -4.08 -44.96 -3.90
C VAL A 439 -5.48 -44.59 -3.41
N GLY A 440 -5.84 -45.00 -2.19
CA GLY A 440 -7.16 -44.75 -1.60
C GLY A 440 -7.30 -43.47 -0.79
N LEU A 441 -6.25 -42.65 -0.68
CA LEU A 441 -6.32 -41.35 -0.01
C LEU A 441 -6.69 -40.25 -1.03
N PRO A 442 -7.55 -39.28 -0.64
CA PRO A 442 -7.73 -38.07 -1.42
C PRO A 442 -6.45 -37.23 -1.38
N THR A 443 -5.99 -36.85 -2.56
CA THR A 443 -4.94 -35.84 -2.72
C THR A 443 -5.59 -34.51 -3.08
N ASP A 444 -5.05 -33.43 -2.52
CA ASP A 444 -5.28 -32.10 -3.10
C ASP A 444 -4.38 -32.00 -4.33
N ASN A 445 -4.97 -31.87 -5.52
CA ASN A 445 -4.21 -31.71 -6.76
C ASN A 445 -3.82 -30.22 -7.00
N GLY A 446 -4.07 -29.34 -6.03
CA GLY A 446 -3.84 -27.90 -6.13
C GLY A 446 -2.39 -27.47 -5.88
N HIS A 447 -1.86 -26.70 -6.84
CA HIS A 447 -0.55 -26.03 -6.85
C HIS A 447 0.68 -26.93 -7.08
N ASP A 448 1.20 -26.84 -8.30
CA ASP A 448 2.61 -27.05 -8.64
C ASP A 448 3.22 -28.42 -8.28
N SER A 449 2.41 -29.49 -8.25
CA SER A 449 2.78 -30.91 -7.98
C SER A 449 3.20 -31.25 -6.55
N ASP A 450 2.95 -30.35 -5.58
CA ASP A 450 3.29 -30.56 -4.18
C ASP A 450 2.36 -31.64 -3.56
N GLN A 451 2.92 -32.78 -3.14
CA GLN A 451 2.10 -33.93 -2.80
C GLN A 451 1.41 -33.82 -1.42
N VAL A 452 0.14 -33.42 -1.41
CA VAL A 452 -0.68 -33.20 -0.22
C VAL A 452 -1.79 -34.26 -0.10
N PHE A 453 -1.90 -34.89 1.07
CA PHE A 453 -2.96 -35.84 1.40
C PHE A 453 -3.96 -35.25 2.40
N GLU A 454 -5.25 -35.31 2.08
CA GLU A 454 -6.33 -34.89 2.98
C GLU A 454 -6.78 -36.05 3.87
N PHE A 455 -7.03 -35.75 5.15
CA PHE A 455 -7.64 -36.67 6.12
C PHE A 455 -8.88 -36.02 6.70
N ASN A 456 -10.06 -36.55 6.36
CA ASN A 456 -11.36 -36.00 6.78
C ASN A 456 -11.82 -36.45 8.18
N GLY A 457 -10.95 -37.11 8.96
CA GLY A 457 -11.32 -37.73 10.24
C GLY A 457 -12.05 -39.08 10.14
N THR A 458 -11.94 -39.77 9.00
CA THR A 458 -12.38 -41.18 8.83
C THR A 458 -11.38 -42.07 8.09
N GLN A 459 -10.32 -41.49 7.52
CA GLN A 459 -9.34 -42.18 6.69
C GLN A 459 -8.10 -42.57 7.48
N ALA A 460 -7.54 -43.74 7.16
CA ALA A 460 -6.31 -44.25 7.74
C ALA A 460 -5.60 -45.18 6.74
N VAL A 461 -4.28 -45.24 6.80
CA VAL A 461 -3.47 -46.07 5.91
C VAL A 461 -2.53 -46.97 6.71
N ARG A 462 -2.54 -48.26 6.39
CA ARG A 462 -1.63 -49.26 6.97
C ARG A 462 -0.37 -49.36 6.11
N ILE A 463 0.78 -49.14 6.71
CA ILE A 463 2.06 -49.20 6.00
C ILE A 463 2.48 -50.67 5.83
N PRO A 464 2.92 -51.12 4.63
CA PRO A 464 3.36 -52.50 4.42
C PRO A 464 4.61 -52.90 5.24
N ASP A 465 4.72 -54.19 5.52
CA ASP A 465 5.91 -54.78 6.14
C ASP A 465 7.17 -54.49 5.31
N GLY A 466 8.25 -54.09 5.98
CA GLY A 466 9.55 -53.86 5.34
C GLY A 466 9.80 -52.43 4.84
N VAL A 467 8.79 -51.56 4.77
CA VAL A 467 8.98 -50.14 4.44
C VAL A 467 9.70 -49.40 5.57
N VAL A 468 9.30 -49.65 6.83
CA VAL A 468 9.91 -49.11 8.04
C VAL A 468 10.06 -50.18 9.11
N SER A 469 11.23 -50.22 9.75
CA SER A 469 11.47 -50.98 10.98
C SER A 469 12.23 -50.09 11.97
N VAL A 470 11.51 -49.43 12.89
CA VAL A 470 12.12 -48.62 13.96
C VAL A 470 12.48 -49.53 15.15
N ASN A 471 13.77 -49.56 15.52
CA ASN A 471 14.21 -50.16 16.78
C ASN A 471 14.11 -49.09 17.91
N PRO A 472 13.27 -49.27 18.97
CA PRO A 472 13.10 -48.28 20.04
C PRO A 472 14.35 -48.00 20.90
N LYS A 473 15.46 -48.72 20.66
CA LYS A 473 16.76 -48.54 21.31
C LYS A 473 17.73 -47.70 20.50
N GLU A 474 17.44 -47.48 19.22
CA GLU A 474 18.25 -46.66 18.32
C GLU A 474 17.59 -45.28 18.16
N PRO A 475 18.38 -44.22 17.91
CA PRO A 475 17.80 -42.91 17.64
C PRO A 475 17.04 -42.92 16.31
N PHE A 476 15.97 -42.14 16.22
CA PHE A 476 15.19 -42.00 14.99
C PHE A 476 14.57 -40.61 14.87
N THR A 477 14.19 -40.25 13.64
CA THR A 477 13.48 -39.00 13.34
C THR A 477 12.13 -39.32 12.68
N ILE A 478 11.11 -38.54 13.03
CA ILE A 478 9.86 -38.40 12.29
C ILE A 478 9.79 -36.97 11.78
N SER A 479 9.52 -36.77 10.49
CA SER A 479 9.29 -35.45 9.89
C SER A 479 7.97 -35.45 9.13
N VAL A 480 7.22 -34.34 9.20
CA VAL A 480 5.93 -34.17 8.52
C VAL A 480 5.59 -32.69 8.36
N TRP A 481 5.06 -32.31 7.20
CA TRP A 481 4.31 -31.07 7.03
C TRP A 481 2.86 -31.33 7.41
N MET A 482 2.34 -30.52 8.33
CA MET A 482 0.96 -30.67 8.82
C MET A 482 0.24 -29.33 8.79
N ARG A 483 -0.96 -29.35 8.22
CA ARG A 483 -2.00 -28.33 8.40
C ARG A 483 -3.15 -28.99 9.15
N HIS A 484 -3.34 -28.64 10.42
CA HIS A 484 -4.38 -29.25 11.25
C HIS A 484 -5.74 -28.59 10.98
N GLY A 485 -6.80 -29.40 10.92
CA GLY A 485 -8.16 -28.93 10.68
C GLY A 485 -8.81 -28.25 11.89
N PRO A 486 -10.06 -27.76 11.74
CA PRO A 486 -10.73 -26.95 12.76
C PRO A 486 -10.90 -27.69 14.10
N PHE A 487 -10.61 -26.97 15.17
CA PHE A 487 -10.31 -27.48 16.52
C PHE A 487 -11.25 -28.57 17.06
N GLY A 488 -10.73 -29.81 17.14
CA GLY A 488 -11.35 -30.94 17.84
C GLY A 488 -11.02 -30.99 19.35
N ARG A 489 -12.00 -31.40 20.17
CA ARG A 489 -11.77 -31.80 21.59
C ARG A 489 -11.38 -33.28 21.77
N LYS A 490 -11.24 -34.03 20.67
CA LYS A 490 -10.89 -35.45 20.70
C LYS A 490 -9.36 -35.61 20.53
N LYS A 491 -8.85 -36.82 20.75
CA LYS A 491 -7.47 -37.18 20.41
C LYS A 491 -7.44 -37.57 18.93
N GLU A 492 -6.47 -37.04 18.19
CA GLU A 492 -6.37 -37.17 16.73
C GLU A 492 -4.94 -37.58 16.36
N THR A 493 -4.77 -38.74 15.72
CA THR A 493 -3.47 -39.43 15.62
C THR A 493 -2.89 -39.37 14.22
N ILE A 494 -1.72 -38.74 14.11
CA ILE A 494 -0.95 -38.61 12.87
C ILE A 494 -0.29 -39.96 12.54
N LEU A 495 0.36 -40.58 13.53
CA LEU A 495 1.09 -41.84 13.38
C LEU A 495 0.89 -42.74 14.61
N CYS A 496 0.70 -44.05 14.39
CA CYS A 496 0.47 -45.04 15.43
C CYS A 496 1.15 -46.37 15.08
N SER A 497 2.00 -46.88 15.98
CA SER A 497 2.67 -48.19 15.87
C SER A 497 2.19 -49.10 17.00
N SER A 498 1.61 -50.24 16.64
CA SER A 498 1.01 -51.19 17.60
C SER A 498 1.25 -52.66 17.25
N ASP A 499 0.99 -53.58 18.18
CA ASP A 499 1.10 -55.03 17.96
C ASP A 499 0.23 -55.49 16.77
N LYS A 500 0.82 -56.15 15.76
CA LYS A 500 0.19 -56.52 14.48
C LYS A 500 -1.05 -57.42 14.61
N THR A 501 -1.14 -58.20 15.68
CA THR A 501 -2.35 -58.95 16.07
C THR A 501 -3.05 -58.24 17.22
N ASP A 502 -4.37 -58.06 17.11
CA ASP A 502 -5.26 -57.39 18.07
C ASP A 502 -4.97 -55.90 18.35
N MET A 503 -3.81 -55.34 17.94
CA MET A 503 -3.47 -53.90 17.90
C MET A 503 -3.65 -53.15 19.24
N ASN A 504 -3.79 -53.90 20.33
CA ASN A 504 -4.12 -53.43 21.67
C ASN A 504 -2.95 -52.75 22.41
N ARG A 505 -1.73 -52.90 21.90
CA ARG A 505 -0.50 -52.44 22.54
C ARG A 505 0.23 -51.43 21.66
N HIS A 506 0.18 -50.15 22.02
CA HIS A 506 0.91 -49.09 21.32
C HIS A 506 2.37 -49.03 21.78
N HIS A 507 3.30 -49.12 20.82
CA HIS A 507 4.74 -48.98 21.01
C HIS A 507 5.16 -47.53 20.90
N TYR A 508 4.72 -46.83 19.85
CA TYR A 508 4.87 -45.39 19.74
C TYR A 508 3.71 -44.75 18.98
N SER A 509 3.43 -43.49 19.24
CA SER A 509 2.40 -42.73 18.52
C SER A 509 2.64 -41.23 18.61
N LEU A 510 2.41 -40.51 17.51
CA LEU A 510 2.40 -39.05 17.43
C LEU A 510 0.97 -38.57 17.20
N TYR A 511 0.45 -37.73 18.10
CA TYR A 511 -0.95 -37.30 18.06
C TYR A 511 -1.16 -35.87 18.59
N VAL A 512 -2.25 -35.26 18.14
CA VAL A 512 -2.76 -33.97 18.56
C VAL A 512 -3.87 -34.18 19.61
N HIS A 513 -3.95 -33.28 20.59
CA HIS A 513 -5.06 -33.22 21.54
C HIS A 513 -5.26 -31.78 22.05
N GLY A 514 -6.18 -31.05 21.42
CA GLY A 514 -6.24 -29.59 21.49
C GLY A 514 -4.96 -28.96 20.94
N CYS A 515 -4.56 -27.78 21.45
CA CYS A 515 -3.33 -27.10 21.02
C CYS A 515 -2.06 -27.70 21.67
N ARG A 516 -1.91 -29.01 21.51
CA ARG A 516 -0.78 -29.80 22.00
C ARG A 516 -0.46 -30.90 20.99
N LEU A 517 0.83 -31.03 20.71
CA LEU A 517 1.40 -32.21 20.07
C LEU A 517 1.95 -33.11 21.19
N ILE A 518 1.66 -34.41 21.13
CA ILE A 518 2.11 -35.39 22.11
C ILE A 518 2.74 -36.57 21.38
N PHE A 519 3.90 -36.99 21.88
CA PHE A 519 4.58 -38.19 21.42
C PHE A 519 4.63 -39.23 22.54
N LEU A 520 4.05 -40.41 22.26
CA LEU A 520 4.15 -41.62 23.09
C LEU A 520 5.28 -42.50 22.54
N LEU A 521 6.15 -42.99 23.42
CA LEU A 521 7.16 -44.03 23.16
C LEU A 521 7.27 -44.95 24.38
N ARG A 522 6.73 -46.16 24.26
CA ARG A 522 6.91 -47.22 25.26
C ARG A 522 8.05 -48.14 24.86
N GLN A 523 9.04 -48.28 25.73
CA GLN A 523 10.17 -49.16 25.46
C GLN A 523 9.82 -50.64 25.61
N ASP A 524 10.47 -51.46 24.78
CA ASP A 524 10.62 -52.89 24.99
C ASP A 524 11.23 -53.23 26.37
N PRO A 525 10.94 -54.44 26.90
CA PRO A 525 11.34 -54.83 28.24
C PRO A 525 12.87 -54.82 28.43
N SER A 526 13.34 -53.92 29.28
CA SER A 526 14.65 -54.00 29.91
C SER A 526 14.63 -54.96 31.11
N GLU A 527 15.79 -55.53 31.49
CA GLU A 527 15.91 -56.39 32.68
C GLU A 527 15.47 -55.68 33.97
N GLU A 528 15.59 -54.34 34.01
CA GLU A 528 15.09 -53.51 35.09
C GLU A 528 13.65 -53.01 34.83
N LYS A 529 12.73 -53.33 35.75
CA LYS A 529 11.35 -52.80 35.80
C LYS A 529 11.29 -51.42 36.48
N LYS A 530 11.94 -50.42 35.89
CA LYS A 530 11.86 -49.02 36.34
C LYS A 530 10.90 -48.24 35.45
N TYR A 531 10.25 -47.23 36.01
CA TYR A 531 9.55 -46.20 35.24
C TYR A 531 10.56 -45.50 34.31
N LYS A 532 10.09 -45.12 33.13
CA LYS A 532 10.89 -44.45 32.09
C LYS A 532 10.04 -43.38 31.40
N PRO A 533 10.64 -42.28 30.92
CA PRO A 533 9.98 -41.33 30.03
C PRO A 533 9.24 -42.05 28.91
N ALA A 534 7.94 -41.75 28.78
CA ALA A 534 7.05 -42.45 27.87
C ALA A 534 6.13 -41.51 27.07
N GLU A 535 5.63 -40.43 27.65
CA GLU A 535 4.91 -39.40 26.90
C GLU A 535 5.60 -38.04 27.01
N PHE A 536 5.85 -37.40 25.87
CA PHE A 536 6.44 -36.07 25.75
C PHE A 536 5.37 -35.12 25.20
N HIS A 537 5.11 -34.01 25.91
CA HIS A 537 4.02 -33.08 25.58
C HIS A 537 4.58 -31.70 25.23
N TRP A 538 4.17 -31.16 24.09
CA TRP A 538 4.43 -29.78 23.67
C TRP A 538 3.12 -29.00 23.59
N LYS A 539 3.13 -27.72 23.98
CA LYS A 539 2.00 -26.81 23.80
C LYS A 539 2.40 -25.77 22.76
N LEU A 540 1.71 -25.79 21.63
CA LEU A 540 2.07 -25.06 20.40
C LEU A 540 0.84 -24.32 19.90
N ASN A 541 1.03 -23.12 19.35
CA ASN A 541 -0.05 -22.38 18.71
C ASN A 541 -0.27 -22.88 17.28
N GLN A 542 0.83 -23.27 16.61
CA GLN A 542 0.99 -23.90 15.28
C GLN A 542 0.14 -25.15 15.01
N VAL A 543 -0.54 -25.65 16.04
CA VAL A 543 -1.45 -26.82 15.99
C VAL A 543 -2.92 -26.35 15.94
N CYS A 544 -3.18 -25.04 15.99
CA CYS A 544 -4.50 -24.44 16.25
C CYS A 544 -4.78 -23.14 15.46
N ASP A 545 -3.86 -22.72 14.59
CA ASP A 545 -3.95 -21.58 13.66
C ASP A 545 -4.45 -22.00 12.27
N GLU A 546 -4.55 -23.29 11.98
CA GLU A 546 -5.04 -23.85 10.70
C GLU A 546 -4.10 -23.54 9.50
N GLU A 547 -2.84 -23.21 9.78
CA GLU A 547 -1.76 -22.95 8.82
C GLU A 547 -0.83 -24.16 8.63
N TRP A 548 0.06 -24.10 7.63
CA TRP A 548 1.06 -25.13 7.34
C TRP A 548 2.30 -24.95 8.20
N HIS A 549 2.69 -25.99 8.94
CA HIS A 549 3.92 -26.00 9.73
C HIS A 549 4.75 -27.27 9.51
N HIS A 550 6.07 -27.15 9.58
CA HIS A 550 7.00 -28.28 9.45
C HIS A 550 7.40 -28.81 10.83
N TYR A 551 7.02 -30.06 11.11
CA TYR A 551 7.30 -30.73 12.38
C TYR A 551 8.40 -31.77 12.19
N VAL A 552 9.51 -31.63 12.91
CA VAL A 552 10.58 -32.64 12.96
C VAL A 552 10.83 -33.09 14.39
N LEU A 553 10.47 -34.32 14.70
CA LEU A 553 10.71 -34.94 16.00
C LEU A 553 11.98 -35.80 15.96
N ASN A 554 13.04 -35.33 16.62
CA ASN A 554 14.25 -36.10 16.87
C ASN A 554 14.11 -36.86 18.19
N VAL A 555 14.19 -38.19 18.13
CA VAL A 555 14.08 -39.09 19.29
C VAL A 555 15.44 -39.71 19.58
N GLU A 556 16.04 -39.33 20.71
CA GLU A 556 17.27 -39.92 21.24
C GLU A 556 17.02 -40.27 22.71
N PHE A 557 16.46 -41.46 22.95
CA PHE A 557 15.97 -41.87 24.27
C PHE A 557 17.08 -41.76 25.35
N PRO A 558 16.82 -41.14 26.52
CA PRO A 558 15.50 -40.81 27.10
C PRO A 558 14.91 -39.44 26.70
N SER A 559 15.53 -38.72 25.78
CA SER A 559 15.11 -37.40 25.29
C SER A 559 14.33 -37.48 23.97
N ALA A 560 13.48 -36.48 23.76
CA ALA A 560 12.86 -36.19 22.47
C ALA A 560 12.82 -34.67 22.29
N THR A 561 13.35 -34.19 21.17
CA THR A 561 13.40 -32.76 20.81
C THR A 561 12.54 -32.55 19.58
N LEU A 562 11.56 -31.65 19.69
CA LEU A 562 10.72 -31.24 18.57
C LEU A 562 11.31 -29.99 17.94
N TYR A 563 11.37 -29.95 16.61
CA TYR A 563 11.54 -28.72 15.85
C TYR A 563 10.20 -28.40 15.18
N VAL A 564 9.80 -27.14 15.25
CA VAL A 564 8.69 -26.57 14.51
C VAL A 564 9.30 -25.42 13.72
N ASP A 565 9.18 -25.45 12.39
CA ASP A 565 9.62 -24.35 11.52
C ASP A 565 11.10 -23.97 11.73
N GLY A 566 11.96 -24.98 11.88
CA GLY A 566 13.41 -24.85 12.16
C GLY A 566 13.78 -24.48 13.61
N VAL A 567 12.79 -24.08 14.44
CA VAL A 567 12.96 -23.67 15.84
C VAL A 567 12.80 -24.87 16.78
N SER A 568 13.73 -25.06 17.72
CA SER A 568 13.68 -26.15 18.70
C SER A 568 12.75 -25.85 19.88
N HIS A 569 11.85 -26.78 20.20
CA HIS A 569 10.93 -26.75 21.32
C HIS A 569 11.17 -27.92 22.29
N GLU A 570 11.45 -27.60 23.55
CA GLU A 570 11.54 -28.57 24.64
C GLU A 570 10.14 -28.96 25.16
N PRO A 571 9.91 -30.22 25.57
CA PRO A 571 8.62 -30.67 26.09
C PRO A 571 8.31 -30.00 27.43
N PHE A 572 7.10 -29.44 27.59
CA PHE A 572 6.71 -28.76 28.84
C PHE A 572 6.41 -29.74 29.98
N SER A 573 6.06 -30.98 29.64
CA SER A 573 5.89 -32.08 30.60
C SER A 573 6.24 -33.41 29.95
N VAL A 574 6.89 -34.27 30.74
CA VAL A 574 7.21 -35.64 30.38
C VAL A 574 6.57 -36.57 31.41
N THR A 575 5.79 -37.55 30.96
CA THR A 575 5.15 -38.56 31.81
C THR A 575 5.91 -39.88 31.71
N GLU A 576 6.11 -40.54 32.84
CA GLU A 576 6.78 -41.85 32.89
C GLU A 576 5.75 -43.01 32.89
N ASP A 577 6.05 -44.09 32.17
CA ASP A 577 5.25 -45.33 32.14
C ASP A 577 6.17 -46.55 32.39
N TYR A 578 5.56 -47.73 32.58
CA TYR A 578 6.30 -49.00 32.63
C TYR A 578 6.68 -49.47 31.21
N PRO A 579 7.86 -50.11 31.04
CA PRO A 579 8.20 -50.81 29.80
C PRO A 579 7.18 -51.90 29.47
N LEU A 580 6.97 -52.13 28.17
CA LEU A 580 6.04 -53.15 27.67
C LEU A 580 6.48 -54.54 28.11
N HIS A 581 5.52 -55.46 28.27
CA HIS A 581 5.81 -56.86 28.55
C HIS A 581 6.46 -57.54 27.33
N PRO A 582 7.34 -58.56 27.51
CA PRO A 582 7.92 -59.27 26.37
C PRO A 582 6.84 -59.98 25.54
N THR A 583 6.73 -59.63 24.26
CA THR A 583 5.92 -60.34 23.27
C THR A 583 6.80 -60.75 22.08
N LYS A 584 6.28 -61.63 21.22
CA LYS A 584 6.91 -62.01 19.93
C LYS A 584 6.03 -61.60 18.74
N ILE A 585 5.20 -60.59 18.96
CA ILE A 585 4.25 -60.08 17.98
C ILE A 585 4.98 -58.96 17.23
N GLU A 586 4.94 -59.01 15.90
CA GLU A 586 5.47 -57.94 15.04
C GLU A 586 4.67 -56.64 15.26
N THR A 587 5.19 -55.50 14.83
CA THR A 587 4.45 -54.23 14.84
C THR A 587 3.79 -53.95 13.51
N GLN A 588 2.70 -53.18 13.55
CA GLN A 588 2.03 -52.61 12.40
C GLN A 588 1.99 -51.10 12.57
N LEU A 589 2.42 -50.37 11.53
CA LEU A 589 2.40 -48.91 11.48
C LEU A 589 1.15 -48.43 10.73
N VAL A 590 0.49 -47.41 11.26
CA VAL A 590 -0.73 -46.80 10.72
C VAL A 590 -0.60 -45.28 10.73
N VAL A 591 -0.99 -44.65 9.63
CA VAL A 591 -1.05 -43.19 9.46
C VAL A 591 -2.53 -42.74 9.50
N GLY A 592 -2.80 -41.59 10.12
CA GLY A 592 -4.11 -40.95 10.13
C GLY A 592 -5.12 -41.50 11.14
N ALA A 593 -4.80 -42.58 11.86
CA ALA A 593 -5.62 -43.12 12.96
C ALA A 593 -4.79 -43.98 13.93
N CYS A 594 -5.42 -44.44 15.01
CA CYS A 594 -4.84 -45.39 15.94
C CYS A 594 -5.90 -46.39 16.45
N TRP A 595 -5.50 -47.64 16.61
CA TRP A 595 -6.41 -48.67 17.10
C TRP A 595 -6.76 -48.48 18.57
N GLN A 596 -8.02 -48.67 18.94
CA GLN A 596 -8.44 -48.67 20.34
C GLN A 596 -9.49 -49.74 20.63
N GLU A 597 -9.16 -50.63 21.57
CA GLU A 597 -10.12 -51.57 22.14
C GLU A 597 -11.03 -50.81 23.13
N TYR A 598 -12.29 -50.61 22.76
CA TYR A 598 -13.32 -50.19 23.71
C TYR A 598 -13.70 -51.41 24.58
N PRO A 599 -13.63 -51.33 25.92
CA PRO A 599 -14.34 -52.31 26.74
C PRO A 599 -15.83 -52.13 26.45
N ALA A 600 -16.48 -53.22 26.02
CA ALA A 600 -17.92 -53.25 25.83
C ALA A 600 -18.63 -53.05 27.19
N PHE A 601 -18.90 -51.79 27.53
CA PHE A 601 -19.81 -51.47 28.61
C PHE A 601 -21.22 -51.79 28.15
N GLU A 602 -21.77 -52.89 28.68
CA GLU A 602 -23.19 -53.19 28.68
C GLU A 602 -23.94 -52.05 29.41
N ASN A 603 -24.32 -51.02 28.66
CA ASN A 603 -25.36 -50.08 29.06
C ASN A 603 -26.61 -50.39 28.21
N ASP A 604 -27.46 -51.27 28.74
CA ASP A 604 -28.83 -51.47 28.26
C ASP A 604 -29.63 -50.16 28.40
N ASN A 605 -29.56 -49.23 27.43
CA ASN A 605 -30.68 -48.29 27.18
C ASN A 605 -30.71 -47.45 25.88
N GLU A 606 -29.80 -47.60 24.91
CA GLU A 606 -29.92 -46.85 23.64
C GLU A 606 -30.16 -47.77 22.43
N THR A 607 -31.37 -47.66 21.88
CA THR A 607 -31.85 -48.40 20.70
C THR A 607 -31.60 -47.58 19.44
N GLU A 608 -30.40 -47.70 18.85
CA GLU A 608 -30.16 -47.33 17.45
C GLU A 608 -29.22 -48.37 16.79
N PRO A 609 -29.70 -49.19 15.85
CA PRO A 609 -28.88 -50.17 15.15
C PRO A 609 -28.15 -49.55 13.96
N VAL A 610 -26.85 -49.25 14.13
CA VAL A 610 -25.98 -48.83 13.02
C VAL A 610 -25.91 -49.96 11.96
N PRO A 611 -26.16 -49.68 10.67
CA PRO A 611 -26.27 -50.72 9.65
C PRO A 611 -24.92 -51.36 9.31
N LEU A 612 -24.96 -52.69 9.16
CA LEU A 612 -23.81 -53.52 8.83
C LEU A 612 -23.41 -53.36 7.35
N ALA A 613 -22.24 -52.78 7.08
CA ALA A 613 -21.61 -52.81 5.75
C ALA A 613 -20.46 -53.83 5.73
N SER A 614 -20.38 -54.63 4.67
CA SER A 614 -19.38 -55.70 4.52
C SER A 614 -18.09 -55.18 3.91
N THR A 615 -16.95 -55.30 4.61
CA THR A 615 -15.80 -56.18 4.26
C THR A 615 -14.61 -55.93 5.20
N GLY A 616 -14.12 -56.98 5.88
CA GLY A 616 -12.72 -57.14 6.30
C GLY A 616 -12.01 -56.07 7.15
N GLY A 617 -12.15 -56.14 8.49
CA GLY A 617 -11.03 -55.85 9.40
C GLY A 617 -10.75 -54.40 9.86
N ASP A 618 -11.54 -53.40 9.45
CA ASP A 618 -11.30 -51.98 9.80
C ASP A 618 -12.16 -51.41 10.96
N LEU A 619 -12.99 -52.22 11.60
CA LEU A 619 -14.04 -51.78 12.55
C LEU A 619 -13.59 -51.23 13.92
N HIS A 620 -12.28 -51.13 14.21
CA HIS A 620 -11.77 -50.60 15.50
C HIS A 620 -10.67 -49.52 15.37
N MET A 621 -10.48 -48.95 14.18
CA MET A 621 -9.67 -47.72 14.08
C MET A 621 -10.42 -46.55 14.72
N THR A 622 -9.69 -45.74 15.48
CA THR A 622 -10.23 -44.59 16.21
C THR A 622 -9.22 -43.44 16.17
N GLN A 623 -9.54 -42.32 16.83
CA GLN A 623 -8.62 -41.18 16.95
C GLN A 623 -8.13 -40.69 15.57
N PHE A 624 -9.04 -40.69 14.58
CA PHE A 624 -8.72 -40.28 13.23
C PHE A 624 -8.27 -38.82 13.18
N PHE A 625 -7.24 -38.54 12.39
CA PHE A 625 -6.70 -37.20 12.16
C PHE A 625 -7.60 -36.38 11.22
N ARG A 626 -7.68 -35.07 11.46
CA ARG A 626 -8.38 -34.09 10.61
C ARG A 626 -7.43 -33.00 10.14
N GLY A 627 -7.35 -32.83 8.82
CA GLY A 627 -6.49 -31.84 8.17
C GLY A 627 -5.68 -32.45 7.04
N ASN A 628 -4.59 -31.80 6.67
CA ASN A 628 -3.73 -32.20 5.56
C ASN A 628 -2.35 -32.60 6.08
N LEU A 629 -1.81 -33.69 5.53
CA LEU A 629 -0.43 -34.14 5.75
C LEU A 629 0.31 -34.18 4.42
N ALA A 630 1.54 -33.69 4.42
CA ALA A 630 2.46 -33.84 3.31
C ALA A 630 3.82 -34.33 3.84
N GLY A 631 4.52 -35.11 3.03
CA GLY A 631 5.92 -35.43 3.32
C GLY A 631 6.20 -36.20 4.61
N LEU A 632 5.28 -37.08 5.04
CA LEU A 632 5.46 -37.86 6.27
C LEU A 632 6.58 -38.91 6.10
N THR A 633 7.72 -38.69 6.76
CA THR A 633 8.90 -39.56 6.70
C THR A 633 9.33 -40.07 8.07
N VAL A 634 9.96 -41.25 8.08
CA VAL A 634 10.59 -41.85 9.26
C VAL A 634 11.99 -42.36 8.90
N ARG A 635 12.97 -42.05 9.75
CA ARG A 635 14.38 -42.42 9.56
C ARG A 635 14.92 -43.10 10.82
N SER A 636 15.32 -44.36 10.71
CA SER A 636 15.84 -45.13 11.85
C SER A 636 17.38 -45.12 11.90
N GLY A 637 17.95 -45.27 13.10
CA GLY A 637 19.39 -45.38 13.34
C GLY A 637 20.14 -44.04 13.48
N LYS A 638 19.55 -42.91 13.08
CA LYS A 638 20.13 -41.55 13.17
C LYS A 638 19.07 -40.47 13.33
N VAL A 639 19.35 -39.45 14.14
CA VAL A 639 18.60 -38.18 14.15
C VAL A 639 18.92 -37.31 12.93
N ALA A 640 18.07 -36.31 12.64
CA ALA A 640 18.31 -35.29 11.62
C ALA A 640 19.16 -34.15 12.21
N ASP A 641 20.21 -33.75 11.49
CA ASP A 641 21.05 -32.61 11.86
C ASP A 641 20.29 -31.30 11.66
N LYS A 642 20.50 -30.30 12.52
CA LYS A 642 19.83 -28.99 12.40
C LYS A 642 20.03 -28.34 11.02
N LYS A 643 21.20 -28.51 10.38
CA LYS A 643 21.44 -28.01 9.01
C LYS A 643 20.49 -28.61 7.97
N VAL A 644 20.15 -29.89 8.12
CA VAL A 644 19.20 -30.59 7.23
C VAL A 644 17.78 -30.09 7.50
N ILE A 645 17.40 -29.94 8.78
CA ILE A 645 16.10 -29.40 9.19
C ILE A 645 15.91 -27.97 8.65
N ASP A 646 16.91 -27.11 8.84
CA ASP A 646 16.89 -25.72 8.37
C ASP A 646 16.81 -25.67 6.83
N CYS A 647 17.54 -26.53 6.12
CA CYS A 647 17.45 -26.65 4.65
C CYS A 647 16.06 -27.09 4.18
N LEU A 648 15.48 -28.13 4.81
CA LEU A 648 14.15 -28.65 4.46
C LEU A 648 13.00 -27.66 4.74
N TYR A 649 13.21 -26.72 5.66
CA TYR A 649 12.23 -25.69 6.02
C TYR A 649 12.44 -24.33 5.32
N THR A 650 13.68 -23.97 4.96
CA THR A 650 13.99 -22.66 4.33
C THR A 650 13.19 -22.48 3.03
N CYS A 651 12.52 -21.32 2.87
CA CYS A 651 11.81 -20.95 1.65
C CYS A 651 12.78 -20.57 0.53
N LYS A 652 12.38 -20.73 -0.74
CA LYS A 652 13.13 -20.20 -1.89
C LYS A 652 12.68 -18.80 -2.29
N GLU A 653 11.48 -18.43 -1.88
CA GLU A 653 10.90 -17.09 -1.92
C GLU A 653 10.98 -16.40 -0.54
N GLY A 654 11.22 -15.09 -0.50
CA GLY A 654 11.21 -14.31 0.74
C GLY A 654 11.55 -12.84 0.55
N LEU A 655 11.66 -12.13 1.68
CA LEU A 655 12.14 -10.77 1.79
C LEU A 655 13.63 -10.78 2.18
N ASP A 656 14.44 -10.10 1.37
CA ASP A 656 15.87 -9.90 1.59
C ASP A 656 16.16 -8.40 1.82
N LEU A 657 17.31 -8.10 2.42
CA LEU A 657 17.72 -6.74 2.75
C LEU A 657 19.14 -6.47 2.24
N GLN A 658 19.21 -5.79 1.09
CA GLN A 658 20.44 -5.56 0.34
C GLN A 658 21.29 -4.39 0.90
N LEU A 659 21.65 -4.48 2.18
CA LEU A 659 22.52 -3.50 2.86
C LEU A 659 23.97 -3.99 2.98
N SER A 660 24.91 -3.13 2.58
CA SER A 660 26.33 -3.30 2.94
C SER A 660 26.53 -3.06 4.45
N GLU A 661 27.56 -3.68 5.06
CA GLU A 661 27.81 -3.61 6.52
C GLU A 661 27.89 -2.17 7.09
N ASP A 662 28.29 -1.18 6.27
CA ASP A 662 28.34 0.24 6.68
C ASP A 662 26.98 0.98 6.60
N GLY A 663 26.00 0.43 5.88
CA GLY A 663 24.68 1.05 5.65
C GLY A 663 23.63 0.74 6.72
N ALA A 664 23.86 -0.24 7.60
CA ALA A 664 22.93 -0.62 8.67
C ALA A 664 23.18 0.13 10.00
N ARG A 665 23.85 1.28 9.97
CA ARG A 665 24.25 2.04 11.18
C ARG A 665 23.07 2.79 11.79
N GLY A 666 22.38 2.17 12.74
CA GLY A 666 21.32 2.79 13.55
C GLY A 666 19.94 2.13 13.40
N VAL A 667 19.82 1.12 12.53
CA VAL A 667 18.59 0.33 12.36
C VAL A 667 18.84 -1.10 12.84
N LYS A 668 17.99 -1.62 13.71
CA LYS A 668 17.96 -3.04 14.10
C LYS A 668 17.06 -3.80 13.15
N ILE A 669 17.59 -4.88 12.59
CA ILE A 669 16.89 -5.73 11.64
C ILE A 669 16.52 -7.03 12.34
N HIS A 670 15.26 -7.44 12.26
CA HIS A 670 14.78 -8.74 12.72
C HIS A 670 14.06 -9.42 11.57
N THR A 671 14.51 -10.61 11.18
CA THR A 671 13.92 -11.40 10.08
C THR A 671 13.30 -12.67 10.65
N ASN A 672 12.12 -13.05 10.17
CA ASN A 672 11.51 -14.34 10.48
C ASN A 672 12.36 -15.49 9.89
N PRO A 673 12.53 -16.65 10.56
CA PRO A 673 13.12 -17.86 9.97
C PRO A 673 12.61 -18.27 8.57
N SER A 674 11.36 -17.96 8.21
CA SER A 674 10.83 -18.20 6.84
C SER A 674 11.24 -17.15 5.79
N GLN A 675 11.87 -16.04 6.22
CA GLN A 675 12.12 -14.82 5.43
C GLN A 675 10.86 -14.10 4.93
N LEU A 676 9.65 -14.51 5.32
CA LEU A 676 8.39 -13.88 4.88
C LEU A 676 8.04 -12.58 5.62
N ALA A 677 8.77 -12.23 6.68
CA ALA A 677 8.55 -10.99 7.42
C ALA A 677 9.88 -10.38 7.87
N LEU A 678 10.00 -9.06 7.67
CA LEU A 678 11.18 -8.25 7.96
C LEU A 678 10.78 -7.03 8.80
N THR A 679 11.27 -6.97 10.04
CA THR A 679 11.03 -5.85 10.96
C THR A 679 12.29 -4.98 11.10
N LEU A 680 12.16 -3.70 10.79
CA LEU A 680 13.19 -2.67 10.92
C LEU A 680 12.81 -1.72 12.08
N GLU A 681 13.70 -1.57 13.07
CA GLU A 681 13.54 -0.62 14.18
C GLU A 681 14.68 0.40 14.17
N GLY A 682 14.36 1.69 14.01
CA GLY A 682 15.34 2.79 13.95
C GLY A 682 14.93 4.02 14.76
N ASP A 683 15.92 4.72 15.30
CA ASP A 683 15.72 5.98 16.03
C ASP A 683 15.85 7.22 15.11
N ASP A 684 16.46 7.05 13.92
CA ASP A 684 16.58 8.06 12.87
C ASP A 684 15.72 7.66 11.66
N ILE A 685 14.84 8.56 11.21
CA ILE A 685 13.91 8.30 10.10
C ILE A 685 14.66 8.19 8.77
N GLY A 686 15.72 8.99 8.55
CA GLY A 686 16.46 8.99 7.29
C GLY A 686 17.29 7.72 7.08
N GLU A 687 17.84 7.13 8.14
CA GLU A 687 18.48 5.80 8.06
C GLU A 687 17.44 4.67 7.95
N LEU A 688 16.25 4.81 8.55
CA LEU A 688 15.16 3.84 8.38
C LEU A 688 14.61 3.85 6.94
N ASP A 689 14.40 5.02 6.35
CA ASP A 689 13.94 5.18 4.97
C ASP A 689 14.93 4.53 4.00
N LYS A 690 16.24 4.76 4.17
CA LYS A 690 17.28 4.06 3.39
C LYS A 690 17.21 2.55 3.56
N ALA A 691 17.01 2.05 4.78
CA ALA A 691 16.88 0.61 5.01
C ALA A 691 15.64 0.04 4.31
N MET A 692 14.49 0.72 4.38
CA MET A 692 13.26 0.37 3.66
C MET A 692 13.44 0.38 2.13
N GLN A 693 14.23 1.30 1.58
CA GLN A 693 14.54 1.38 0.15
C GLN A 693 15.36 0.19 -0.37
N HIS A 694 16.09 -0.52 0.51
CA HIS A 694 16.89 -1.70 0.17
C HIS A 694 16.18 -3.03 0.50
N VAL A 695 14.91 -2.99 0.91
CA VAL A 695 14.07 -4.20 1.03
C VAL A 695 13.77 -4.71 -0.37
N ALA A 696 14.12 -5.97 -0.60
CA ALA A 696 13.95 -6.66 -1.87
C ALA A 696 13.09 -7.91 -1.72
N TYR A 697 12.32 -8.23 -2.75
CA TYR A 697 11.76 -9.56 -2.93
C TYR A 697 12.82 -10.43 -3.60
N LEU A 698 12.99 -11.64 -3.07
CA LEU A 698 13.88 -12.66 -3.59
C LEU A 698 13.03 -13.87 -3.94
N ASN A 699 13.18 -14.38 -5.16
CA ASN A 699 12.86 -15.77 -5.46
C ASN A 699 14.08 -16.44 -6.09
N SER A 700 14.49 -17.56 -5.52
CA SER A 700 15.66 -18.34 -5.94
C SER A 700 15.30 -19.63 -6.68
N ARG A 701 14.01 -19.89 -6.91
CA ARG A 701 13.57 -20.93 -7.85
C ARG A 701 13.86 -20.48 -9.28
N GLN A 702 14.26 -21.44 -10.11
CA GLN A 702 14.40 -21.20 -11.55
C GLN A 702 13.04 -21.08 -12.25
N PHE A 703 12.06 -21.85 -11.80
CA PHE A 703 10.66 -21.81 -12.25
C PHE A 703 9.77 -21.46 -11.05
N PRO A 704 9.70 -20.16 -10.66
CA PRO A 704 8.89 -19.72 -9.53
C PRO A 704 7.38 -19.87 -9.83
N THR A 705 6.59 -20.09 -8.78
CA THR A 705 5.13 -20.23 -8.90
C THR A 705 4.51 -18.88 -9.29
N PRO A 706 3.85 -18.72 -10.45
CA PRO A 706 3.31 -17.43 -10.89
C PRO A 706 2.19 -16.91 -9.97
N GLY A 707 1.87 -15.62 -10.11
CA GLY A 707 0.74 -14.98 -9.43
C GLY A 707 1.11 -13.90 -8.42
N ILE A 708 0.09 -13.38 -7.71
CA ILE A 708 0.20 -12.15 -6.90
C ILE A 708 0.57 -12.46 -5.46
N ARG A 709 1.70 -11.95 -4.97
CA ARG A 709 2.09 -11.92 -3.56
C ARG A 709 1.70 -10.59 -2.97
N ARG A 710 0.89 -10.57 -1.92
CA ARG A 710 0.53 -9.31 -1.25
C ARG A 710 1.63 -8.95 -0.28
N LEU A 711 2.01 -7.67 -0.29
CA LEU A 711 2.96 -7.08 0.63
C LEU A 711 2.19 -6.15 1.56
N ARG A 712 2.43 -6.28 2.86
CA ARG A 712 1.82 -5.43 3.88
C ARG A 712 2.89 -4.75 4.70
N ILE A 713 2.88 -3.42 4.71
CA ILE A 713 3.74 -2.61 5.57
C ILE A 713 2.90 -2.14 6.76
N THR A 714 3.29 -2.55 7.96
CA THR A 714 2.76 -2.02 9.22
C THR A 714 3.83 -1.20 9.93
N SER A 715 3.43 -0.20 10.72
CA SER A 715 4.41 0.66 11.42
C SER A 715 3.88 1.18 12.74
N THR A 716 4.77 1.27 13.73
CA THR A 716 4.49 1.91 15.03
C THR A 716 5.51 2.99 15.30
N VAL A 717 5.03 4.19 15.60
CA VAL A 717 5.84 5.39 15.85
C VAL A 717 5.72 5.77 17.31
N LYS A 718 6.86 5.90 18.02
CA LYS A 718 6.93 6.26 19.44
C LYS A 718 7.55 7.64 19.58
N CYS A 719 6.92 8.52 20.35
CA CYS A 719 7.47 9.83 20.69
C CYS A 719 8.27 9.80 22.00
N PHE A 720 8.97 10.89 22.31
CA PHE A 720 9.81 11.05 23.52
C PHE A 720 9.08 10.87 24.86
N ASN A 721 7.74 10.85 24.86
CA ASN A 721 6.91 10.52 26.02
C ASN A 721 6.71 9.00 26.23
N GLY A 722 7.24 8.15 25.34
CA GLY A 722 7.09 6.69 25.35
C GLY A 722 5.73 6.18 24.85
N ALA A 723 4.85 7.07 24.38
CA ALA A 723 3.54 6.72 23.83
C ALA A 723 3.54 6.83 22.30
N SER A 724 2.59 6.12 21.67
CA SER A 724 2.28 6.31 20.26
C SER A 724 1.66 7.70 20.06
N CYS A 725 2.28 8.51 19.21
CA CYS A 725 1.86 9.87 18.88
C CYS A 725 1.27 9.94 17.47
N VAL A 726 2.00 9.39 16.50
CA VAL A 726 1.62 9.33 15.10
C VAL A 726 0.94 7.98 14.80
N SER A 727 -0.24 8.03 14.19
CA SER A 727 -0.93 6.85 13.65
C SER A 727 -0.62 6.72 12.17
N VAL A 728 0.31 5.83 11.81
CA VAL A 728 0.65 5.49 10.42
C VAL A 728 -0.33 4.42 9.93
N PRO A 729 -1.10 4.65 8.85
CA PRO A 729 -1.97 3.62 8.28
C PRO A 729 -1.13 2.47 7.69
N PRO A 730 -1.62 1.22 7.71
CA PRO A 730 -0.97 0.13 7.00
C PRO A 730 -1.02 0.40 5.49
N VAL A 731 0.00 -0.07 4.77
CA VAL A 731 0.12 0.08 3.32
C VAL A 731 0.18 -1.31 2.69
N ASP A 732 -0.68 -1.52 1.69
CA ASP A 732 -0.72 -2.74 0.90
C ASP A 732 -0.09 -2.50 -0.49
N SER A 733 0.65 -3.50 -0.97
CA SER A 733 1.30 -3.57 -2.29
C SER A 733 1.22 -5.00 -2.83
N GLY A 734 1.55 -5.23 -4.09
CA GLY A 734 1.54 -6.55 -4.71
C GLY A 734 2.75 -6.78 -5.62
N VAL A 735 3.48 -7.88 -5.38
CA VAL A 735 4.44 -8.44 -6.34
C VAL A 735 3.70 -9.41 -7.24
N ILE A 736 3.76 -9.22 -8.56
CA ILE A 736 3.21 -10.13 -9.55
C ILE A 736 4.38 -10.94 -10.11
N VAL A 737 4.48 -12.19 -9.69
CA VAL A 737 5.42 -13.16 -10.28
C VAL A 737 4.87 -13.54 -11.65
N LEU A 738 5.59 -13.18 -12.71
CA LEU A 738 5.22 -13.50 -14.08
C LEU A 738 5.36 -15.00 -14.35
N GLN A 739 4.67 -15.50 -15.37
CA GLN A 739 4.78 -16.90 -15.81
C GLN A 739 6.23 -17.19 -16.23
N PRO A 740 6.94 -18.17 -15.64
CA PRO A 740 8.22 -18.60 -16.17
C PRO A 740 8.04 -19.37 -17.47
N GLU A 741 9.00 -19.24 -18.38
CA GLU A 741 9.09 -20.05 -19.58
C GLU A 741 9.33 -21.53 -19.18
N GLU A 742 8.44 -22.43 -19.58
CA GLU A 742 8.47 -23.82 -19.11
C GLU A 742 9.56 -24.66 -19.80
N PRO A 743 10.31 -25.49 -19.05
CA PRO A 743 11.41 -26.29 -19.60
C PRO A 743 10.88 -27.50 -20.37
N LYS A 744 11.40 -27.71 -21.58
CA LYS A 744 11.03 -28.85 -22.43
C LYS A 744 12.09 -29.95 -22.42
N ILE A 745 11.87 -30.97 -21.60
CA ILE A 745 12.74 -32.15 -21.53
C ILE A 745 12.57 -33.01 -22.80
N SER A 746 13.67 -33.26 -23.51
CA SER A 746 13.71 -33.96 -24.78
C SER A 746 14.63 -35.19 -24.74
N LEU A 747 14.05 -36.36 -25.00
CA LEU A 747 14.74 -37.65 -25.10
C LEU A 747 14.98 -38.03 -26.58
N SER A 748 16.23 -38.28 -26.93
CA SER A 748 16.64 -38.68 -28.28
C SER A 748 17.66 -39.81 -28.29
N GLY A 749 17.79 -40.54 -29.40
CA GLY A 749 18.65 -41.72 -29.51
C GLY A 749 18.16 -42.71 -30.57
N VAL A 750 18.74 -43.91 -30.59
CA VAL A 750 18.35 -45.00 -31.50
C VAL A 750 17.00 -45.59 -31.08
N ARG A 751 15.97 -45.42 -31.93
CA ARG A 751 14.59 -45.90 -31.69
C ARG A 751 14.32 -47.33 -32.16
N HIS A 752 15.18 -47.89 -33.00
CA HIS A 752 15.02 -49.24 -33.51
C HIS A 752 16.38 -49.87 -33.80
N PHE A 753 16.59 -51.11 -33.36
CA PHE A 753 17.75 -51.90 -33.75
C PHE A 753 17.46 -53.41 -33.67
N ALA A 754 18.34 -54.21 -34.26
CA ALA A 754 18.25 -55.67 -34.22
C ALA A 754 19.54 -56.31 -33.68
N ARG A 755 19.43 -57.47 -33.04
CA ARG A 755 20.52 -58.29 -32.49
C ARG A 755 20.27 -59.78 -32.72
N ALA A 756 21.31 -60.60 -32.68
CA ALA A 756 21.16 -62.05 -32.79
C ALA A 756 20.49 -62.63 -31.53
N ALA A 757 19.65 -63.66 -31.70
CA ALA A 757 19.02 -64.40 -30.60
C ALA A 757 20.00 -64.76 -29.45
N SER A 758 21.22 -65.19 -29.79
CA SER A 758 22.26 -65.54 -28.82
C SER A 758 22.76 -64.39 -27.94
N GLU A 759 22.56 -63.13 -28.34
CA GLU A 759 22.97 -61.96 -27.54
C GLU A 759 21.99 -61.70 -26.38
N PHE A 760 20.69 -61.89 -26.60
CA PHE A 760 19.66 -61.81 -25.55
C PHE A 760 19.77 -62.93 -24.52
N GLU A 761 20.16 -64.13 -24.96
CA GLU A 761 20.35 -65.32 -24.10
C GLU A 761 21.66 -65.24 -23.30
N SER A 762 22.58 -64.37 -23.72
CA SER A 762 23.88 -64.15 -23.06
C SER A 762 23.73 -63.62 -21.63
N PRO A 763 24.76 -63.76 -20.77
CA PRO A 763 24.78 -63.11 -19.45
C PRO A 763 25.05 -61.60 -19.50
N GLU A 764 25.42 -61.07 -20.67
CA GLU A 764 25.64 -59.62 -20.88
C GLU A 764 24.34 -58.92 -21.27
N GLY A 765 23.41 -59.63 -21.93
CA GLY A 765 22.14 -59.10 -22.41
C GLY A 765 22.32 -58.08 -23.54
N VAL A 766 21.28 -57.30 -23.80
CA VAL A 766 21.26 -56.26 -24.85
C VAL A 766 20.92 -54.91 -24.23
N PHE A 767 21.81 -53.94 -24.35
CA PHE A 767 21.57 -52.56 -23.88
C PHE A 767 20.45 -51.90 -24.66
N LEU A 768 19.46 -51.34 -23.97
CA LEU A 768 18.29 -50.71 -24.60
C LEU A 768 18.59 -49.31 -25.13
N PHE A 769 19.42 -48.55 -24.43
CA PHE A 769 19.56 -47.10 -24.62
C PHE A 769 21.02 -46.62 -24.87
N PRO A 770 21.85 -47.31 -25.67
CA PRO A 770 23.30 -47.06 -25.73
C PRO A 770 23.69 -45.65 -26.18
N GLU A 771 22.85 -44.99 -26.98
CA GLU A 771 23.06 -43.64 -27.53
C GLU A 771 22.04 -42.62 -27.02
N LEU A 772 21.33 -42.91 -25.92
CA LEU A 772 20.34 -42.00 -25.35
C LEU A 772 20.96 -40.64 -25.02
N ARG A 773 20.26 -39.57 -25.38
CA ARG A 773 20.56 -38.18 -25.05
C ARG A 773 19.36 -37.53 -24.38
N ILE A 774 19.62 -36.81 -23.29
CA ILE A 774 18.64 -36.05 -22.54
C ILE A 774 19.07 -34.59 -22.56
N ILE A 775 18.23 -33.72 -23.11
CA ILE A 775 18.46 -32.28 -23.20
C ILE A 775 17.19 -31.59 -22.71
N SER A 776 17.32 -30.51 -21.94
CA SER A 776 16.20 -29.62 -21.64
C SER A 776 16.44 -28.26 -22.30
N THR A 777 15.38 -27.64 -22.79
CA THR A 777 15.45 -26.35 -23.50
C THR A 777 14.35 -25.41 -23.05
N ILE A 778 14.68 -24.12 -22.92
CA ILE A 778 13.70 -23.03 -22.81
C ILE A 778 13.63 -22.30 -24.15
N THR A 779 12.44 -21.91 -24.60
CA THR A 779 12.24 -21.04 -25.76
C THR A 779 12.12 -19.60 -25.31
N ARG A 780 13.08 -18.76 -25.72
CA ARG A 780 13.09 -17.31 -25.46
C ARG A 780 12.70 -16.51 -26.68
N GLU A 781 11.81 -15.55 -26.46
CA GLU A 781 11.56 -14.46 -27.40
C GLU A 781 12.69 -13.44 -27.26
N VAL A 782 13.48 -13.29 -28.31
CA VAL A 782 14.56 -12.29 -28.36
C VAL A 782 14.04 -11.09 -29.12
N GLU A 783 13.88 -9.96 -28.44
CA GLU A 783 13.61 -8.69 -29.12
C GLU A 783 14.73 -8.39 -30.13
N PRO A 784 14.41 -7.99 -31.37
CA PRO A 784 15.42 -7.74 -32.37
C PRO A 784 16.26 -6.50 -32.01
N GLU A 785 17.50 -6.71 -31.56
CA GLU A 785 18.49 -5.63 -31.39
C GLU A 785 18.84 -5.00 -32.75
N GLY A 786 18.07 -4.00 -33.18
CA GLY A 786 18.36 -3.24 -34.39
C GLY A 786 17.39 -2.10 -34.69
N GLU A 787 17.82 -0.86 -34.43
CA GLU A 787 17.32 0.30 -35.18
C GLU A 787 17.72 0.15 -36.66
N GLY A 788 16.80 -0.35 -37.48
CA GLY A 788 17.00 -0.54 -38.92
C GLY A 788 15.68 -0.70 -39.67
N ASP A 789 15.21 0.37 -40.32
CA ASP A 789 13.99 0.41 -41.14
C ASP A 789 14.11 -0.41 -42.45
N GLU A 790 14.25 -1.74 -42.39
CA GLU A 790 14.14 -2.61 -43.58
C GLU A 790 13.32 -3.91 -43.33
N ASP A 791 12.12 -3.93 -43.94
CA ASP A 791 11.24 -5.07 -44.29
C ASP A 791 10.40 -5.78 -43.17
N PRO A 792 9.04 -5.76 -43.22
CA PRO A 792 8.17 -6.27 -42.16
C PRO A 792 7.91 -7.79 -42.25
N THR A 793 8.93 -8.59 -42.51
CA THR A 793 8.82 -10.07 -42.62
C THR A 793 9.85 -10.84 -41.79
N VAL A 794 10.43 -10.20 -40.77
CA VAL A 794 11.25 -10.88 -39.77
C VAL A 794 10.32 -11.67 -38.84
N GLN A 795 10.25 -12.99 -39.04
CA GLN A 795 9.67 -13.91 -38.06
C GLN A 795 10.38 -13.72 -36.72
N GLU A 796 9.60 -13.68 -35.62
CA GLU A 796 10.11 -13.72 -34.25
C GLU A 796 11.15 -14.84 -34.12
N SER A 797 12.40 -14.46 -33.89
CA SER A 797 13.51 -15.41 -33.78
C SER A 797 13.49 -16.03 -32.40
N LEU A 798 12.59 -16.99 -32.19
CA LEU A 798 12.56 -17.86 -31.01
C LEU A 798 13.91 -18.57 -30.87
N VAL A 799 14.70 -18.20 -29.87
CA VAL A 799 15.98 -18.85 -29.56
C VAL A 799 15.73 -19.90 -28.49
N SER A 800 16.07 -21.15 -28.79
CA SER A 800 16.04 -22.23 -27.79
C SER A 800 17.39 -22.30 -27.07
N GLU A 801 17.41 -22.00 -25.78
CA GLU A 801 18.60 -22.12 -24.93
C GLU A 801 18.61 -23.49 -24.24
N GLU A 802 19.74 -24.21 -24.31
CA GLU A 802 19.93 -25.45 -23.54
C GLU A 802 20.17 -25.13 -22.06
N ILE A 803 19.42 -25.79 -21.19
CA ILE A 803 19.39 -25.57 -19.73
C ILE A 803 19.75 -26.86 -18.99
N VAL A 804 20.40 -26.71 -17.83
CA VAL A 804 20.91 -27.84 -17.02
C VAL A 804 20.11 -27.96 -15.72
N HIS A 805 19.32 -29.03 -15.61
CA HIS A 805 18.57 -29.37 -14.39
C HIS A 805 18.80 -30.80 -13.95
N ASP A 806 18.23 -31.13 -12.80
CA ASP A 806 18.23 -32.45 -12.20
C ASP A 806 16.90 -33.15 -12.49
N LEU A 807 16.97 -34.42 -12.89
CA LEU A 807 15.79 -35.27 -13.04
C LEU A 807 15.51 -35.98 -11.72
N ASP A 808 14.25 -36.28 -11.44
CA ASP A 808 13.86 -36.96 -10.20
C ASP A 808 13.36 -38.40 -10.41
N THR A 809 12.79 -38.69 -11.59
CA THR A 809 12.29 -40.01 -11.96
C THR A 809 12.55 -40.29 -13.43
N CYS A 810 12.90 -41.53 -13.78
CA CYS A 810 12.79 -42.05 -15.14
C CYS A 810 12.16 -43.44 -15.12
N GLU A 811 11.14 -43.65 -15.94
CA GLU A 811 10.37 -44.89 -16.04
C GLU A 811 10.64 -45.57 -17.38
N VAL A 812 11.07 -46.83 -17.33
CA VAL A 812 11.20 -47.71 -18.49
C VAL A 812 10.11 -48.77 -18.40
N MET A 813 8.98 -48.50 -19.04
CA MET A 813 7.84 -49.39 -19.15
C MET A 813 7.98 -50.34 -20.35
N VAL A 814 7.36 -51.51 -20.24
CA VAL A 814 7.19 -52.42 -21.38
C VAL A 814 5.94 -52.03 -22.17
N ASP A 815 6.04 -52.05 -23.49
CA ASP A 815 4.94 -51.76 -24.40
C ASP A 815 4.40 -53.09 -24.98
N GLY A 816 3.17 -53.44 -24.58
CA GLY A 816 2.54 -54.74 -24.85
C GLY A 816 2.31 -55.58 -23.59
N ASP A 817 2.46 -56.91 -23.70
CA ASP A 817 2.31 -57.83 -22.57
C ASP A 817 3.38 -57.60 -21.49
N GLU A 818 3.02 -57.80 -20.21
CA GLU A 818 3.94 -57.75 -19.05
C GLU A 818 5.18 -58.63 -19.25
N LEU A 819 6.29 -58.28 -18.59
CA LEU A 819 7.50 -59.10 -18.54
C LEU A 819 7.17 -60.45 -17.92
N ASN A 820 7.55 -61.53 -18.60
CA ASN A 820 7.49 -62.87 -18.01
C ASN A 820 8.79 -63.15 -17.24
N PRO A 821 8.84 -63.11 -15.89
CA PRO A 821 10.07 -63.31 -15.12
C PRO A 821 10.65 -64.74 -15.23
N ALA A 822 9.94 -65.67 -15.87
CA ALA A 822 10.43 -67.00 -16.22
C ALA A 822 11.08 -67.09 -17.62
N GLN A 823 11.08 -66.01 -18.42
CA GLN A 823 11.61 -65.96 -19.79
C GLN A 823 12.47 -64.72 -20.09
N GLU A 824 12.19 -63.59 -19.44
CA GLU A 824 12.85 -62.30 -19.69
C GLU A 824 13.01 -61.44 -18.44
N SER A 825 13.95 -60.49 -18.49
CA SER A 825 14.22 -59.53 -17.40
C SER A 825 14.79 -58.21 -17.94
N LEU A 826 14.57 -57.15 -17.16
CA LEU A 826 15.36 -55.92 -17.21
C LEU A 826 16.36 -55.94 -16.06
N GLU A 827 17.64 -55.68 -16.34
CA GLU A 827 18.72 -55.75 -15.34
C GLU A 827 19.60 -54.49 -15.39
N VAL A 828 20.01 -54.01 -14.22
CA VAL A 828 20.95 -52.88 -14.05
C VAL A 828 21.77 -53.08 -12.76
N ASP A 829 23.02 -52.60 -12.74
CA ASP A 829 23.91 -52.73 -11.58
C ASP A 829 23.56 -51.72 -10.47
N ALA A 830 22.71 -52.16 -9.54
CA ALA A 830 22.26 -51.36 -8.40
C ALA A 830 23.40 -50.81 -7.52
N ALA A 831 24.59 -51.43 -7.50
CA ALA A 831 25.71 -50.94 -6.70
C ALA A 831 26.31 -49.64 -7.26
N ARG A 832 26.22 -49.41 -8.58
CA ARG A 832 26.60 -48.14 -9.22
C ARG A 832 25.55 -47.06 -9.04
N LEU A 833 24.27 -47.43 -9.01
CA LEU A 833 23.16 -46.48 -8.81
C LEU A 833 23.22 -45.86 -7.41
N GLN A 834 23.46 -46.68 -6.37
CA GLN A 834 23.57 -46.21 -4.98
C GLN A 834 24.71 -45.20 -4.75
N GLN A 835 25.76 -45.19 -5.58
CA GLN A 835 26.85 -44.21 -5.49
C GLN A 835 26.41 -42.81 -5.97
N LYS A 836 25.37 -42.73 -6.79
CA LYS A 836 24.75 -41.51 -7.33
C LYS A 836 23.44 -41.13 -6.61
N GLY A 837 23.06 -41.87 -5.55
CA GLY A 837 21.80 -41.66 -4.84
C GLY A 837 20.54 -42.13 -5.59
N ILE A 838 20.67 -42.61 -6.83
CA ILE A 838 19.55 -43.13 -7.62
C ILE A 838 19.16 -44.51 -7.10
N ALA A 839 17.89 -44.69 -6.76
CA ALA A 839 17.28 -45.96 -6.41
C ALA A 839 16.56 -46.55 -7.63
N VAL A 840 16.52 -47.89 -7.72
CA VAL A 840 15.79 -48.60 -8.77
C VAL A 840 14.74 -49.52 -8.15
N SER A 841 13.54 -49.53 -8.71
CA SER A 841 12.51 -50.54 -8.46
C SER A 841 12.17 -51.23 -9.77
N ALA A 842 12.12 -52.56 -9.74
CA ALA A 842 11.76 -53.39 -10.89
C ALA A 842 10.44 -54.09 -10.61
N SER A 843 9.62 -54.22 -11.65
CA SER A 843 8.30 -54.84 -11.65
C SER A 843 8.06 -55.57 -12.96
N ASP A 844 7.01 -56.38 -13.04
CA ASP A 844 6.63 -57.06 -14.27
C ASP A 844 6.17 -56.08 -15.37
N LEU A 845 5.82 -54.83 -15.02
CA LEU A 845 5.46 -53.76 -15.96
C LEU A 845 6.68 -52.98 -16.50
N GLY A 846 7.84 -53.07 -15.84
CA GLY A 846 9.00 -52.25 -16.17
C GLY A 846 9.91 -51.89 -14.99
N THR A 847 10.84 -50.98 -15.23
CA THR A 847 11.84 -50.51 -14.25
C THR A 847 11.71 -49.01 -14.03
N VAL A 848 11.61 -48.58 -12.77
CA VAL A 848 11.52 -47.17 -12.38
C VAL A 848 12.75 -46.76 -11.59
N PHE A 849 13.42 -45.70 -12.03
CA PHE A 849 14.55 -45.05 -11.39
C PHE A 849 14.05 -43.81 -10.63
N THR A 850 14.43 -43.63 -9.37
CA THR A 850 14.04 -42.49 -8.52
C THR A 850 15.20 -41.89 -7.75
N GLY A 851 15.26 -40.57 -7.68
CA GLY A 851 16.23 -39.80 -6.90
C GLY A 851 16.81 -38.64 -7.71
N VAL A 852 16.92 -37.46 -7.10
CA VAL A 852 17.38 -36.25 -7.79
C VAL A 852 18.89 -36.29 -8.06
N ASP A 853 19.25 -36.22 -9.34
CA ASP A 853 20.60 -36.07 -9.89
C ASP A 853 20.51 -35.50 -11.33
N THR A 854 21.61 -34.95 -11.80
CA THR A 854 21.80 -34.34 -13.13
C THR A 854 21.35 -35.26 -14.28
N MET A 855 20.83 -34.66 -15.36
CA MET A 855 20.47 -35.37 -16.61
C MET A 855 21.61 -36.25 -17.15
N ALA A 856 22.87 -35.82 -17.03
CA ALA A 856 24.05 -36.58 -17.44
C ALA A 856 24.28 -37.85 -16.60
N SER A 857 23.89 -37.85 -15.32
CA SER A 857 23.94 -39.03 -14.46
C SER A 857 22.87 -40.04 -14.86
N TYR A 858 21.67 -39.58 -15.19
CA TYR A 858 20.60 -40.40 -15.76
C TYR A 858 20.96 -40.97 -17.15
N GLU A 859 21.63 -40.21 -18.03
CA GLU A 859 22.19 -40.74 -19.28
C GLU A 859 23.15 -41.92 -19.02
N GLU A 860 24.07 -41.79 -18.05
CA GLU A 860 25.02 -42.87 -17.71
C GLU A 860 24.31 -44.12 -17.20
N VAL A 861 23.29 -43.94 -16.35
CA VAL A 861 22.50 -45.03 -15.75
C VAL A 861 21.64 -45.75 -16.78
N LEU A 862 20.87 -45.02 -17.59
CA LEU A 862 19.94 -45.59 -18.56
C LEU A 862 20.67 -46.29 -19.71
N ARG A 863 21.85 -45.80 -20.13
CA ARG A 863 22.73 -46.48 -21.09
C ARG A 863 23.17 -47.87 -20.63
N LEU A 864 23.18 -48.14 -19.31
CA LEU A 864 23.57 -49.42 -18.73
C LEU A 864 22.40 -50.38 -18.50
N LEU A 865 21.15 -49.94 -18.72
CA LEU A 865 19.98 -50.82 -18.63
C LEU A 865 19.98 -51.83 -19.78
N ARG A 866 19.98 -53.11 -19.42
CA ARG A 866 19.98 -54.23 -20.37
C ARG A 866 18.67 -55.02 -20.29
N TYR A 867 18.18 -55.41 -21.45
CA TYR A 867 17.13 -56.41 -21.61
C TYR A 867 17.76 -57.78 -21.86
N ARG A 868 17.19 -58.81 -21.25
CA ARG A 868 17.66 -60.19 -21.34
C ARG A 868 16.47 -61.11 -21.58
N ASN A 869 16.64 -62.09 -22.46
CA ASN A 869 15.62 -63.10 -22.74
C ASN A 869 16.32 -64.44 -23.02
N TRP A 870 16.04 -65.46 -22.20
CA TRP A 870 16.67 -66.78 -22.30
C TRP A 870 15.84 -67.81 -23.07
N HIS A 871 14.74 -67.37 -23.70
CA HIS A 871 13.81 -68.19 -24.48
C HIS A 871 13.37 -67.46 -25.75
N THR A 872 14.35 -67.05 -26.58
CA THR A 872 14.10 -66.16 -27.73
C THR A 872 13.28 -66.77 -28.86
N GLN A 873 13.12 -68.09 -28.93
CA GLN A 873 12.62 -68.85 -30.09
C GLN A 873 11.25 -68.37 -30.66
N SER A 874 10.42 -67.71 -29.85
CA SER A 874 9.13 -67.15 -30.24
C SER A 874 9.08 -65.61 -30.26
N LEU A 875 10.14 -64.93 -29.80
CA LEU A 875 10.22 -63.48 -29.75
C LEU A 875 10.72 -62.96 -31.11
N LEU A 876 9.97 -62.05 -31.73
CA LEU A 876 10.35 -61.37 -32.98
C LEU A 876 10.84 -59.96 -32.70
N ASP A 877 10.08 -59.22 -31.90
CA ASP A 877 10.33 -57.86 -31.44
C ASP A 877 9.90 -57.70 -29.98
N ARG A 878 10.54 -56.79 -29.25
CA ARG A 878 10.09 -56.32 -27.93
C ARG A 878 10.24 -54.80 -27.86
N LYS A 879 9.26 -54.12 -27.26
CA LYS A 879 9.16 -52.66 -27.24
C LYS A 879 9.20 -52.14 -25.81
N PHE A 880 9.95 -51.06 -25.62
CA PHE A 880 10.11 -50.39 -24.34
C PHE A 880 9.86 -48.89 -24.51
N LYS A 881 9.26 -48.29 -23.49
CA LYS A 881 8.89 -46.88 -23.43
C LYS A 881 9.66 -46.22 -22.29
N LEU A 882 10.48 -45.23 -22.61
CA LEU A 882 11.17 -44.39 -21.64
C LEU A 882 10.47 -43.03 -21.53
N ILE A 883 10.19 -42.61 -20.29
CA ILE A 883 9.74 -41.28 -19.91
C ILE A 883 10.61 -40.83 -18.73
N CYS A 884 11.02 -39.56 -18.69
CA CYS A 884 11.71 -38.96 -17.55
C CYS A 884 10.94 -37.72 -17.06
N SER A 885 11.08 -37.40 -15.78
CA SER A 885 10.47 -36.22 -15.16
C SER A 885 11.45 -35.42 -14.30
N GLU A 886 11.02 -34.20 -14.03
CA GLU A 886 11.59 -33.27 -13.06
C GLU A 886 10.44 -32.71 -12.19
N LEU A 887 10.77 -32.30 -10.95
CA LEU A 887 9.86 -31.67 -9.99
C LEU A 887 8.54 -32.45 -9.81
N ASN A 888 8.64 -33.70 -9.32
CA ASN A 888 7.54 -34.61 -9.00
C ASN A 888 6.53 -34.82 -10.14
N GLY A 889 7.01 -34.86 -11.38
CA GLY A 889 6.18 -35.05 -12.57
C GLY A 889 5.57 -33.77 -13.14
N ARG A 890 5.92 -32.58 -12.62
CA ARG A 890 5.50 -31.29 -13.20
C ARG A 890 5.99 -31.13 -14.64
N TYR A 891 7.27 -31.44 -14.88
CA TYR A 891 7.86 -31.40 -16.21
C TYR A 891 8.20 -32.81 -16.64
N VAL A 892 7.58 -33.25 -17.75
CA VAL A 892 7.69 -34.62 -18.26
C VAL A 892 8.27 -34.57 -19.66
N SER A 893 9.20 -35.48 -19.94
CA SER A 893 9.83 -35.58 -21.25
C SER A 893 8.87 -36.07 -22.34
N ASN A 894 9.24 -35.88 -23.61
CA ASN A 894 8.59 -36.66 -24.66
C ASN A 894 8.73 -38.17 -24.39
N GLU A 895 7.75 -38.93 -24.85
CA GLU A 895 7.83 -40.38 -24.86
C GLU A 895 8.95 -40.85 -25.82
N PHE A 896 9.85 -41.70 -25.34
CA PHE A 896 10.92 -42.30 -26.16
C PHE A 896 10.76 -43.82 -26.22
N GLN A 897 10.23 -44.30 -27.34
CA GLN A 897 10.03 -45.73 -27.60
C GLN A 897 11.24 -46.34 -28.30
N VAL A 898 11.66 -47.53 -27.87
CA VAL A 898 12.69 -48.34 -28.53
C VAL A 898 12.13 -49.73 -28.90
N GLU A 899 12.27 -50.11 -30.17
CA GLU A 899 11.90 -51.42 -30.72
C GLU A 899 13.15 -52.28 -30.96
N VAL A 900 13.22 -53.43 -30.29
CA VAL A 900 14.37 -54.34 -30.32
C VAL A 900 14.01 -55.65 -31.01
N ASN A 901 14.59 -55.90 -32.19
CA ASN A 901 14.22 -57.04 -33.02
C ASN A 901 15.24 -58.20 -32.93
N VAL A 902 14.71 -59.42 -32.86
CA VAL A 902 15.47 -60.65 -32.64
C VAL A 902 15.75 -61.35 -33.97
N ILE A 903 17.02 -61.44 -34.33
CA ILE A 903 17.46 -62.14 -35.54
C ILE A 903 17.64 -63.62 -35.21
N HIS A 904 16.66 -64.42 -35.62
CA HIS A 904 16.75 -65.88 -35.63
C HIS A 904 17.60 -66.35 -36.80
N ALA A 905 18.81 -66.82 -36.52
CA ALA A 905 19.67 -67.41 -37.53
C ALA A 905 19.00 -68.67 -38.11
N ALA A 906 18.70 -68.65 -39.42
CA ALA A 906 18.19 -69.82 -40.11
C ALA A 906 19.18 -70.99 -39.97
N SER A 907 18.69 -72.14 -39.52
CA SER A 907 19.52 -73.31 -39.24
C SER A 907 20.32 -73.75 -40.46
N PRO A 908 21.60 -74.11 -40.32
CA PRO A 908 22.35 -74.71 -41.42
C PRO A 908 21.78 -76.10 -41.70
N MET A 909 20.99 -76.22 -42.77
CA MET A 909 20.56 -77.53 -43.26
C MET A 909 21.80 -78.35 -43.66
N GLU A 910 22.03 -79.46 -42.97
CA GLU A 910 23.01 -80.45 -43.41
C GLU A 910 22.67 -80.94 -44.82
N HIS A 911 23.58 -80.72 -45.77
CA HIS A 911 23.62 -81.50 -47.00
C HIS A 911 24.93 -82.27 -47.05
N ALA A 912 24.81 -83.59 -46.87
CA ALA A 912 25.95 -84.49 -46.88
C ALA A 912 26.68 -84.45 -48.24
N SER A 913 28.00 -84.36 -48.20
CA SER A 913 28.86 -84.63 -49.36
C SER A 913 30.20 -85.21 -48.91
N HIS A 914 30.65 -86.23 -49.63
CA HIS A 914 31.65 -87.19 -49.19
C HIS A 914 33.11 -86.75 -49.45
N MET A 915 33.98 -87.12 -48.50
CA MET A 915 35.36 -87.63 -48.67
C MET A 915 36.43 -86.77 -49.39
N ALA A 916 37.49 -86.38 -48.66
CA ALA A 916 38.77 -87.11 -48.68
C ALA A 916 39.83 -86.62 -47.64
N ALA A 917 40.32 -87.55 -46.83
CA ALA A 917 41.64 -87.70 -46.16
C ALA A 917 42.52 -86.49 -45.71
N GLN A 918 42.85 -86.51 -44.40
CA GLN A 918 43.95 -85.85 -43.65
C GLN A 918 45.36 -86.43 -43.99
N PRO A 919 46.54 -86.07 -43.37
CA PRO A 919 46.86 -85.29 -42.14
C PRO A 919 48.04 -84.25 -42.32
N GLN A 920 48.70 -83.58 -41.34
CA GLN A 920 49.13 -83.88 -39.95
C GLN A 920 49.37 -82.62 -39.07
N PHE A 921 49.05 -82.75 -37.76
CA PHE A 921 49.72 -82.23 -36.53
C PHE A 921 50.40 -80.83 -36.49
N VAL A 922 49.92 -79.93 -35.60
CA VAL A 922 50.50 -79.54 -34.28
C VAL A 922 49.66 -78.39 -33.64
N HIS A 923 49.43 -78.42 -32.32
CA HIS A 923 48.81 -77.34 -31.50
C HIS A 923 49.89 -76.41 -30.88
N PRO A 924 49.54 -75.37 -30.09
CA PRO A 924 48.64 -74.23 -30.34
C PRO A 924 49.34 -72.87 -30.01
N GLU A 925 48.70 -71.71 -30.25
CA GLU A 925 48.60 -70.62 -29.24
C GLU A 925 47.71 -69.44 -29.70
N HIS A 926 47.38 -68.55 -28.76
CA HIS A 926 46.51 -67.39 -28.95
C HIS A 926 47.11 -66.32 -29.87
N HIS A 927 46.26 -65.55 -30.57
CA HIS A 927 46.02 -64.13 -30.29
C HIS A 927 44.87 -63.57 -31.16
N ALA A 928 44.34 -62.41 -30.77
CA ALA A 928 43.09 -61.84 -31.25
C ALA A 928 43.06 -61.58 -32.77
N PHE A 929 41.89 -61.76 -33.38
CA PHE A 929 41.62 -61.40 -34.77
C PHE A 929 40.88 -60.06 -34.82
N VAL A 930 41.51 -59.08 -35.45
CA VAL A 930 40.84 -57.85 -35.89
C VAL A 930 40.14 -58.14 -37.22
N ASP A 931 38.86 -57.79 -37.25
CA ASP A 931 38.01 -57.38 -38.37
C ASP A 931 38.53 -57.52 -39.82
N LEU A 932 37.68 -58.06 -40.71
CA LEU A 932 37.94 -58.12 -42.14
C LEU A 932 36.67 -58.23 -43.01
N SER A 933 36.59 -57.36 -44.02
CA SER A 933 35.63 -57.34 -45.16
C SER A 933 34.28 -56.69 -44.85
N GLY A 934 33.93 -55.49 -45.34
CA GLY A 934 34.58 -54.65 -46.35
C GLY A 934 34.09 -54.93 -47.79
N HIS A 935 33.94 -53.84 -48.58
CA HIS A 935 33.43 -53.71 -49.96
C HIS A 935 31.91 -53.42 -50.11
N ASN A 936 31.45 -52.42 -50.89
CA ASN A 936 32.12 -51.38 -51.71
C ASN A 936 31.16 -50.16 -51.87
N LEU A 937 31.58 -48.95 -51.49
CA LEU A 937 32.12 -47.87 -52.34
C LEU A 937 31.11 -47.07 -53.21
N ALA A 938 30.82 -45.84 -52.78
CA ALA A 938 31.15 -44.62 -53.54
C ALA A 938 31.26 -43.43 -52.57
N SER A 939 32.39 -42.71 -52.60
CA SER A 939 32.70 -41.57 -51.72
C SER A 939 32.25 -40.23 -52.33
N PRO A 940 32.20 -39.16 -51.52
CA PRO A 940 33.32 -38.21 -51.58
C PRO A 940 34.14 -38.15 -50.29
N HIS A 941 35.37 -37.66 -50.41
CA HIS A 941 36.43 -37.89 -49.42
C HIS A 941 36.37 -37.01 -48.16
N PRO A 942 36.90 -37.51 -47.02
CA PRO A 942 37.23 -36.66 -45.88
C PRO A 942 38.46 -35.82 -46.18
N PHE A 943 38.39 -34.51 -45.94
CA PHE A 943 39.55 -33.63 -45.99
C PHE A 943 40.38 -33.74 -44.70
N ALA A 944 41.20 -34.79 -44.61
CA ALA A 944 42.41 -34.77 -43.80
C ALA A 944 43.55 -34.16 -44.63
N VAL A 945 43.51 -32.84 -44.86
CA VAL A 945 44.74 -32.10 -45.18
C VAL A 945 45.40 -31.79 -43.85
N VAL A 946 46.39 -32.61 -43.47
CA VAL A 946 47.50 -32.11 -42.66
C VAL A 946 48.25 -31.13 -43.57
N PRO A 947 48.19 -29.81 -43.33
CA PRO A 947 49.00 -28.88 -44.09
C PRO A 947 50.45 -29.13 -43.64
N SER A 948 51.39 -29.14 -44.57
CA SER A 948 52.82 -29.11 -44.20
C SER A 948 53.04 -27.95 -43.22
N THR A 949 53.97 -28.09 -42.27
CA THR A 949 54.17 -27.10 -41.19
C THR A 949 54.35 -25.67 -41.71
N ALA A 950 54.87 -25.49 -42.93
CA ALA A 950 54.93 -24.20 -43.63
C ALA A 950 53.56 -23.53 -43.83
N THR A 951 52.52 -24.27 -44.20
CA THR A 951 51.16 -23.73 -44.44
C THR A 951 50.44 -23.31 -43.17
N VAL A 952 50.61 -24.04 -42.06
CA VAL A 952 50.09 -23.61 -40.74
C VAL A 952 50.80 -22.33 -40.29
N VAL A 953 52.11 -22.24 -40.45
CA VAL A 953 52.89 -21.02 -40.13
C VAL A 953 52.43 -19.83 -40.99
N ILE A 954 52.17 -20.00 -42.29
CA ILE A 954 51.67 -18.91 -43.15
C ILE A 954 50.28 -18.44 -42.69
N VAL A 955 49.34 -19.34 -42.42
CA VAL A 955 48.01 -18.96 -41.93
C VAL A 955 48.09 -18.26 -40.57
N VAL A 956 48.90 -18.76 -39.65
CA VAL A 956 49.14 -18.13 -38.33
C VAL A 956 49.83 -16.77 -38.48
N CYS A 957 50.79 -16.59 -39.38
CA CYS A 957 51.43 -15.29 -39.62
C CYS A 957 50.46 -14.28 -40.26
N VAL A 958 49.59 -14.71 -41.19
CA VAL A 958 48.60 -13.82 -41.81
C VAL A 958 47.49 -13.46 -40.83
N SER A 959 46.96 -14.41 -40.04
CA SER A 959 45.96 -14.12 -39.02
C SER A 959 46.53 -13.27 -37.87
N PHE A 960 47.79 -13.48 -37.48
CA PHE A 960 48.48 -12.62 -36.51
C PHE A 960 48.74 -11.21 -37.05
N LEU A 961 49.04 -11.05 -38.35
CA LEU A 961 49.14 -9.74 -39.00
C LEU A 961 47.79 -9.01 -39.03
N VAL A 962 46.70 -9.70 -39.37
CA VAL A 962 45.33 -9.14 -39.33
C VAL A 962 44.94 -8.77 -37.91
N PHE A 963 45.22 -9.62 -36.91
CA PHE A 963 45.00 -9.33 -35.50
C PHE A 963 45.83 -8.14 -34.99
N MET A 964 47.09 -8.01 -35.43
CA MET A 964 47.93 -6.84 -35.12
C MET A 964 47.43 -5.56 -35.79
N ILE A 965 46.87 -5.63 -37.00
CA ILE A 965 46.23 -4.47 -37.65
C ILE A 965 44.95 -4.07 -36.90
N ILE A 966 44.11 -5.03 -36.51
CA ILE A 966 42.89 -4.79 -35.71
C ILE A 966 43.25 -4.19 -34.35
N LEU A 967 44.20 -4.78 -33.61
CA LEU A 967 44.69 -4.20 -32.34
C LEU A 967 45.37 -2.84 -32.54
N GLY A 968 46.02 -2.61 -33.68
CA GLY A 968 46.57 -1.31 -34.06
C GLY A 968 45.48 -0.25 -34.19
N VAL A 969 44.41 -0.54 -34.94
CA VAL A 969 43.24 0.34 -35.09
C VAL A 969 42.51 0.53 -33.76
N PHE A 970 42.34 -0.53 -32.97
CA PHE A 970 41.68 -0.47 -31.66
C PHE A 970 42.50 0.37 -30.66
N ARG A 971 43.84 0.26 -30.66
CA ARG A 971 44.73 1.11 -29.85
C ARG A 971 44.75 2.56 -30.34
N ILE A 972 44.68 2.82 -31.65
CA ILE A 972 44.58 4.18 -32.19
C ILE A 972 43.26 4.84 -31.78
N ARG A 973 42.13 4.11 -31.84
CA ARG A 973 40.83 4.60 -31.35
C ARG A 973 40.82 4.80 -29.83
N ALA A 974 41.31 3.84 -29.05
CA ALA A 974 41.39 3.96 -27.59
C ALA A 974 42.35 5.06 -27.11
N ALA A 975 43.44 5.33 -27.84
CA ALA A 975 44.34 6.44 -27.57
C ALA A 975 43.70 7.80 -27.92
N HIS A 976 42.95 7.90 -29.02
CA HIS A 976 42.21 9.11 -29.38
C HIS A 976 41.05 9.42 -28.42
N GLN A 977 40.37 8.41 -27.88
CA GLN A 977 39.30 8.63 -26.89
C GLN A 977 39.84 9.02 -25.50
N ARG A 978 40.99 8.48 -25.08
CA ARG A 978 41.61 8.88 -23.79
C ARG A 978 42.34 10.23 -23.84
N THR A 979 42.72 10.73 -25.02
CA THR A 979 43.29 12.08 -25.18
C THR A 979 42.24 13.19 -25.32
N MET A 980 40.94 12.86 -25.33
CA MET A 980 39.83 13.82 -25.47
C MET A 980 38.94 13.97 -24.23
N ARG A 981 39.26 13.33 -23.09
CA ARG A 981 38.46 13.47 -21.85
C ARG A 981 39.25 13.69 -20.55
N ASP A 982 40.56 13.38 -20.53
CA ASP A 982 41.48 13.75 -19.43
C ASP A 982 42.34 15.00 -19.74
N GLN A 983 42.01 15.76 -20.80
CA GLN A 983 42.69 17.02 -21.14
C GLN A 983 41.73 18.22 -21.22
N ASP A 984 40.72 18.25 -20.35
CA ASP A 984 40.12 19.51 -19.89
C ASP A 984 39.82 19.49 -18.37
N THR A 985 40.72 18.88 -17.59
CA THR A 985 40.84 19.14 -16.16
C THR A 985 41.77 20.34 -15.93
N GLY A 986 41.20 21.52 -15.73
CA GLY A 986 41.93 22.77 -15.43
C GLY A 986 41.52 23.35 -14.08
N LYS A 987 42.14 22.87 -12.99
CA LYS A 987 41.91 23.39 -11.62
C LYS A 987 42.63 24.72 -11.38
N GLU A 988 41.91 25.63 -10.73
CA GLU A 988 42.39 26.60 -9.73
C GLU A 988 43.39 27.71 -10.17
N ASN A 989 42.89 28.95 -10.31
CA ASN A 989 43.45 30.14 -9.61
C ASN A 989 42.60 31.42 -9.77
N GLU A 990 41.99 31.84 -8.65
CA GLU A 990 42.02 33.20 -8.06
C GLU A 990 42.26 34.44 -8.97
N MET A 991 41.23 35.29 -9.15
CA MET A 991 41.22 36.73 -8.73
C MET A 991 39.90 37.47 -9.08
N ASP A 992 39.60 38.51 -8.30
CA ASP A 992 38.38 39.35 -8.25
C ASP A 992 37.92 40.01 -9.56
N TRP A 993 36.64 40.42 -9.65
CA TRP A 993 36.20 41.84 -9.57
C TRP A 993 34.66 41.99 -9.54
N ASP A 994 34.18 43.08 -8.92
CA ASP A 994 32.79 43.35 -8.49
C ASP A 994 31.75 43.76 -9.58
N ASP A 995 30.47 43.67 -9.16
CA ASP A 995 29.30 44.52 -9.49
C ASP A 995 28.96 44.89 -10.96
N SER A 996 27.72 44.53 -11.39
CA SER A 996 26.62 45.53 -11.49
C SER A 996 25.31 44.99 -12.10
N ALA A 997 24.21 45.21 -11.37
CA ALA A 997 22.87 45.66 -11.82
C ALA A 997 22.09 44.97 -12.97
N LEU A 998 20.82 44.60 -12.65
CA LEU A 998 19.55 44.93 -13.35
C LEU A 998 19.48 44.81 -14.90
N THR A 999 18.43 44.24 -15.50
CA THR A 999 17.05 44.78 -15.46
C THR A 999 16.02 43.78 -16.05
N ILE A 1000 14.77 43.90 -15.63
CA ILE A 1000 13.54 43.19 -16.05
C ILE A 1000 13.05 43.69 -17.44
N THR A 1001 12.43 42.88 -18.32
CA THR A 1001 11.04 43.07 -18.85
C THR A 1001 10.53 42.13 -19.98
N VAL A 1002 9.33 41.58 -19.72
CA VAL A 1002 8.15 41.18 -20.55
C VAL A 1002 8.20 40.47 -21.92
N ASN A 1003 7.21 39.57 -22.02
CA ASN A 1003 6.54 38.95 -23.18
C ASN A 1003 5.94 39.98 -24.19
N PRO A 1004 5.74 39.61 -25.46
CA PRO A 1004 4.38 39.30 -25.95
C PRO A 1004 4.34 38.02 -26.85
N MET A 1005 3.36 37.11 -26.82
CA MET A 1005 1.87 37.20 -26.83
C MET A 1005 1.27 37.20 -28.26
N GLU A 1006 0.54 36.11 -28.59
CA GLU A 1006 -0.60 36.02 -29.55
C GLU A 1006 -0.33 36.33 -31.04
N THR A 1007 -1.11 35.92 -32.05
CA THR A 1007 -2.28 35.01 -32.25
C THR A 1007 -2.29 34.61 -33.75
N TYR A 1008 -3.23 33.75 -34.20
CA TYR A 1008 -4.22 34.09 -35.26
C TYR A 1008 -4.86 32.83 -35.85
N GLU A 1009 -6.17 32.68 -35.66
CA GLU A 1009 -7.08 32.08 -36.64
C GLU A 1009 -7.74 33.23 -37.41
N ASP A 1010 -7.88 33.11 -38.74
CA ASP A 1010 -9.19 33.07 -39.42
C ASP A 1010 -9.09 33.12 -40.96
N GLN A 1011 -9.83 32.19 -41.60
CA GLN A 1011 -10.62 32.31 -42.85
C GLN A 1011 -10.11 33.17 -44.04
N HIS A 1012 -9.90 32.57 -45.23
CA HIS A 1012 -10.92 32.50 -46.30
C HIS A 1012 -10.44 31.85 -47.64
N SER A 1013 -11.30 30.99 -48.22
CA SER A 1013 -11.57 30.72 -49.66
C SER A 1013 -10.51 30.23 -50.70
N SER A 1014 -10.86 29.07 -51.29
CA SER A 1014 -11.03 28.72 -52.74
C SER A 1014 -9.87 28.26 -53.65
N GLU A 1015 -10.25 27.41 -54.62
CA GLU A 1015 -9.52 26.79 -55.77
C GLU A 1015 -8.76 25.50 -55.37
N GLU A 1016 -9.31 24.27 -55.56
CA GLU A 1016 -9.40 23.44 -56.82
C GLU A 1016 -7.99 22.97 -57.26
N GLU A 1017 -7.64 21.67 -57.42
CA GLU A 1017 -8.24 20.59 -58.26
C GLU A 1017 -8.06 19.16 -57.62
N GLU A 1018 -9.02 18.25 -57.90
CA GLU A 1018 -8.94 16.81 -58.34
C GLU A 1018 -8.03 15.76 -57.61
N GLU A 1019 -8.36 14.47 -57.43
CA GLU A 1019 -9.34 13.55 -58.08
C GLU A 1019 -9.67 12.29 -57.19
N GLU A 1020 -10.91 11.77 -57.27
CA GLU A 1020 -11.45 10.37 -57.15
C GLU A 1020 -11.09 9.40 -55.96
N GLU A 1021 -12.08 8.96 -55.14
CA GLU A 1021 -12.87 7.67 -55.13
C GLU A 1021 -12.17 6.51 -54.36
N GLU A 1022 -12.79 5.59 -53.57
CA GLU A 1022 -14.13 4.96 -53.50
C GLU A 1022 -14.68 4.93 -52.03
N GLU A 1023 -15.94 5.28 -51.74
CA GLU A 1023 -17.15 4.44 -51.43
C GLU A 1023 -17.08 3.49 -50.17
N GLU A 1024 -17.78 3.82 -49.07
CA GLU A 1024 -19.12 3.32 -48.57
C GLU A 1024 -19.04 1.98 -47.77
N GLU A 1025 -19.83 1.62 -46.76
CA GLU A 1025 -21.16 2.01 -46.17
C GLU A 1025 -21.02 2.08 -44.61
N SER A 1026 -21.59 3.03 -43.84
CA SER A 1026 -22.96 3.09 -43.22
C SER A 1026 -23.51 1.75 -42.66
N GLU A 1027 -24.19 1.66 -41.51
CA GLU A 1027 -25.25 2.54 -40.96
C GLU A 1027 -25.13 2.91 -39.46
N ASP A 1028 -25.71 4.07 -39.13
CA ASP A 1028 -25.91 4.65 -37.80
C ASP A 1028 -27.24 4.23 -37.11
N GLY A 1029 -27.45 4.74 -35.89
CA GLY A 1029 -28.73 4.77 -35.15
C GLY A 1029 -28.51 4.69 -33.63
N GLU A 1030 -28.39 5.79 -32.87
CA GLU A 1030 -29.45 6.75 -32.47
C GLU A 1030 -30.66 6.05 -31.78
N GLU A 1031 -31.42 6.52 -30.78
CA GLU A 1031 -31.44 7.59 -29.74
C GLU A 1031 -32.36 7.01 -28.61
N GLU A 1032 -32.65 7.56 -27.42
CA GLU A 1032 -32.57 8.91 -26.80
C GLU A 1032 -32.26 8.73 -25.27
N ASP A 1033 -31.83 9.81 -24.61
CA ASP A 1033 -31.62 10.05 -23.18
C ASP A 1033 -32.65 9.50 -22.13
N ASP A 1034 -32.27 9.43 -20.84
CA ASP A 1034 -32.58 10.49 -19.84
C ASP A 1034 -32.77 10.03 -18.35
N ILE A 1035 -31.89 10.55 -17.49
CA ILE A 1035 -32.19 11.26 -16.22
C ILE A 1035 -32.71 10.56 -14.91
N THR A 1036 -32.04 10.97 -13.81
CA THR A 1036 -32.42 11.00 -12.37
C THR A 1036 -32.29 9.79 -11.44
N SER A 1037 -31.26 9.90 -10.60
CA SER A 1037 -31.34 10.04 -9.13
C SER A 1037 -31.49 8.81 -8.23
N ALA A 1038 -30.55 8.78 -7.28
CA ALA A 1038 -30.59 8.09 -6.00
C ALA A 1038 -31.86 8.38 -5.16
N GLU A 1039 -32.04 7.59 -4.10
CA GLU A 1039 -31.97 8.02 -2.68
C GLU A 1039 -31.69 6.76 -1.82
N SER A 1040 -31.37 6.94 -0.53
CA SER A 1040 -30.82 5.89 0.37
C SER A 1040 -31.83 5.41 1.44
N GLU A 1041 -31.34 4.62 2.43
CA GLU A 1041 -31.98 4.31 3.73
C GLU A 1041 -33.12 3.24 3.72
N SER A 1042 -33.37 2.42 4.76
CA SER A 1042 -32.57 1.93 5.91
C SER A 1042 -33.34 0.85 6.71
N SER A 1043 -32.62 -0.16 7.25
CA SER A 1043 -32.81 -0.84 8.57
C SER A 1043 -34.11 -1.62 8.97
N GLU A 1044 -33.94 -2.45 10.02
CA GLU A 1044 -34.91 -3.18 10.87
C GLU A 1044 -35.47 -4.51 10.28
N GLU A 1045 -35.06 -5.70 10.76
CA GLU A 1045 -35.30 -6.39 12.06
C GLU A 1045 -36.70 -7.05 12.21
N GLU A 1046 -36.79 -8.39 12.14
CA GLU A 1046 -37.15 -9.28 13.29
C GLU A 1046 -37.34 -10.77 12.88
N GLU A 1047 -37.46 -11.63 13.89
CA GLU A 1047 -37.39 -13.10 13.86
C GLU A 1047 -38.70 -13.81 13.42
N GLY A 1048 -38.65 -15.11 13.10
CA GLY A 1048 -39.88 -15.91 12.86
C GLY A 1048 -39.68 -17.36 12.39
N GLU A 1049 -39.59 -18.30 13.33
CA GLU A 1049 -39.25 -19.72 13.12
C GLU A 1049 -40.41 -20.66 12.68
N HIS A 1050 -40.01 -21.84 12.15
CA HIS A 1050 -40.71 -23.16 12.11
C HIS A 1050 -41.93 -23.40 11.18
N GLY A 1051 -41.91 -24.54 10.44
CA GLY A 1051 -43.11 -25.00 9.69
C GLY A 1051 -43.00 -26.18 8.69
N ASP A 1052 -42.18 -27.20 8.97
CA ASP A 1052 -42.05 -28.50 8.26
C ASP A 1052 -43.33 -29.10 7.56
N GLN A 1053 -43.24 -29.57 6.29
CA GLN A 1053 -43.04 -31.01 5.92
C GLN A 1053 -43.40 -31.43 4.46
N GLN A 1054 -42.62 -32.40 3.95
CA GLN A 1054 -42.96 -33.50 3.01
C GLN A 1054 -43.02 -33.33 1.45
N ASN A 1055 -41.90 -33.76 0.84
CA ASN A 1055 -41.77 -34.95 -0.06
C ASN A 1055 -42.00 -34.91 -1.60
N VAL A 1056 -40.86 -35.11 -2.31
CA VAL A 1056 -40.52 -36.27 -3.19
C VAL A 1056 -40.46 -36.09 -4.73
N ASN A 1057 -39.29 -36.53 -5.25
CA ASN A 1057 -38.84 -36.86 -6.63
C ASN A 1057 -38.40 -35.71 -7.57
N ARG A 1058 -37.41 -35.90 -8.48
CA ARG A 1058 -36.20 -36.79 -8.61
C ARG A 1058 -35.47 -36.41 -9.93
N GLN A 1059 -34.14 -36.60 -10.03
CA GLN A 1059 -33.28 -36.52 -11.27
C GLN A 1059 -33.10 -35.10 -11.86
N GLN A 1060 -31.95 -34.64 -12.40
CA GLN A 1060 -30.69 -35.23 -12.85
C GLN A 1060 -29.65 -34.12 -13.14
N GLN A 1061 -28.35 -34.49 -13.14
CA GLN A 1061 -27.18 -33.86 -13.79
C GLN A 1061 -26.85 -32.36 -13.57
N LEU A 1062 -25.71 -32.15 -12.91
CA LEU A 1062 -24.78 -31.06 -13.20
C LEU A 1062 -23.54 -31.69 -13.85
N GLU A 1063 -23.34 -31.43 -15.14
CA GLU A 1063 -22.07 -31.53 -15.85
C GLU A 1063 -21.69 -30.09 -16.21
N TRP A 1064 -20.49 -29.66 -15.85
CA TRP A 1064 -19.86 -28.44 -16.38
C TRP A 1064 -18.42 -28.78 -16.70
N ASP A 1065 -18.10 -28.77 -17.98
CA ASP A 1065 -16.78 -29.08 -18.54
C ASP A 1065 -15.76 -27.96 -18.27
N ASP A 1066 -14.49 -28.35 -18.33
CA ASP A 1066 -13.39 -27.44 -18.65
C ASP A 1066 -13.65 -26.71 -19.97
N SER A 1067 -13.35 -25.40 -20.03
CA SER A 1067 -12.37 -24.87 -21.00
C SER A 1067 -12.23 -23.34 -20.94
N THR A 1068 -10.97 -22.90 -20.99
CA THR A 1068 -10.46 -21.68 -21.66
C THR A 1068 -11.29 -20.38 -21.60
N LEU A 1069 -10.73 -19.35 -20.96
CA LEU A 1069 -10.98 -17.97 -21.37
C LEU A 1069 -9.71 -17.12 -21.30
N SER A 1070 -9.30 -16.63 -22.47
CA SER A 1070 -8.25 -15.63 -22.67
C SER A 1070 -8.86 -14.22 -22.67
N TYR A 1071 -8.32 -13.31 -21.86
CA TYR A 1071 -7.83 -11.98 -22.27
C TYR A 1071 -7.18 -11.25 -21.08
#